data_AF-Q38D32-F1
#
_entry.id   AF-Q38D32-F1
#
_cell.length_a   1.000
_cell.length_b   1.000
_cell.length_c   1.000
_cell.angle_alpha   90.00
_cell.angle_beta   90.00
_cell.angle_gamma   90.00
#
_symmetry.space_group_name_H-M   'P 1'
#
loop_
_entity.id
_entity.type
_entity.pdbx_description
1 polymer ?
#
loop_
_entity_poly.entity_id
_entity_poly.type
_entity_poly.pdbx_seq_one_letter_code
_entity_poly.pdbx_strand_id
1 'polypeptide(L)'
;MRCTASGLPPSFITAVRSGFDAFVHLQRHRFASYVELPDGQPREMKALWGEQTSAAATPETLCQWSDLFFLRLKAVSDEVPFDLTVGVVWELVSIVLGVLEGCGDDGLVVNGLYVDWYRSRFVHPEGVEQILNELSSSTPGKEGVLMEIVGPCMVAMQRCFLAGLFPISAQLLSTFMEYLRTFSLDIFSAEEESALADVIHLLLHPPASGVVHAAWADTANRLLVDCKRILGNANRKGGVAMQVAQQLKSLCLDLLLMVSGDAALVLHMCCLLNLDVVDYVAAVCVVCGPPMTLQQMHHLFRTAWDSWEGTVKGPWYVAVVEQLLGCRCVADVVGVMQFVRDAVRRNEHIQSVPATGRLKGQDGDSNFVSSPVSSIASLGEDVGDGSEDVSGVYGEDVSITDSGDDHLLGDAVELPMGGKSLRGFSLLFMAAHVADICAPPMGAPVDQISVTFTRNELIRDYVELFRWHPLLWRTAATYTVYSPFMNPAELYRTVIGQTSNAVRDRYTSLSLQTFIQTSWEDNSPFQVALRRLLHDKYPASATVSRWISAVDFYRHKAVDVLNRKLIREKMTCGDTASAVWLALESQQSKSVQVHFEEILRTPNALLSDEVQRVGQALSSSFISVDASQNLRMLNVLCACAALFEYRKACASAQRGGGSSASLPVGVVQHLLRAADRVLQCAASVRMHPEVILSVLDRAASIAINLPRSLRPRTLLPRLSSALELMFAAHSGNLASYNVKAAPIREKLMRLL
;
A
#
# COMPACT_ATOMS: atom_id res chain seq x y z
N MET A 1 10.22 3.86 -5.04
CA MET A 1 10.61 2.45 -5.33
C MET A 1 9.59 1.86 -6.29
N ARG A 2 10.00 1.46 -7.51
CA ARG A 2 9.18 0.61 -8.37
C ARG A 2 9.64 -0.82 -8.16
N CYS A 3 9.01 -1.55 -7.24
CA CYS A 3 9.22 -3.00 -7.14
C CYS A 3 8.58 -3.65 -8.36
N THR A 4 9.33 -4.52 -9.04
CA THR A 4 8.80 -5.37 -10.11
C THR A 4 7.67 -6.25 -9.54
N ALA A 5 6.65 -6.53 -10.35
CA ALA A 5 5.36 -7.05 -9.91
C ALA A 5 5.38 -8.41 -9.16
N SER A 6 6.52 -9.10 -9.13
CA SER A 6 6.74 -10.40 -8.47
C SER A 6 7.70 -10.37 -7.28
N GLY A 7 8.28 -9.21 -6.93
CA GLY A 7 9.42 -9.14 -6.00
C GLY A 7 9.13 -8.64 -4.57
N LEU A 8 7.86 -8.60 -4.12
CA LEU A 8 7.57 -8.17 -2.74
C LEU A 8 7.82 -9.33 -1.76
N PRO A 9 8.60 -9.12 -0.68
CA PRO A 9 8.81 -10.14 0.34
C PRO A 9 7.48 -10.66 0.94
N PRO A 10 7.38 -11.93 1.33
CA PRO A 10 6.18 -12.49 1.97
C PRO A 10 5.73 -11.70 3.21
N SER A 11 6.67 -11.16 3.98
CA SER A 11 6.39 -10.26 5.10
C SER A 11 5.65 -9.00 4.64
N PHE A 12 6.07 -8.34 3.55
CA PHE A 12 5.37 -7.16 3.04
C PHE A 12 3.94 -7.50 2.60
N ILE A 13 3.74 -8.64 1.94
CA ILE A 13 2.41 -9.10 1.54
C ILE A 13 1.52 -9.29 2.77
N THR A 14 2.06 -9.87 3.84
CA THR A 14 1.35 -10.10 5.11
C THR A 14 1.05 -8.77 5.81
N ALA A 15 1.98 -7.81 5.82
CA ALA A 15 1.78 -6.48 6.40
C ALA A 15 0.69 -5.70 5.67
N VAL A 16 0.72 -5.71 4.32
CA VAL A 16 -0.31 -5.06 3.50
C VAL A 16 -1.69 -5.66 3.78
N ARG A 17 -1.79 -7.00 3.87
CA ARG A 17 -3.07 -7.68 4.18
C ARG A 17 -3.55 -7.36 5.58
N SER A 18 -2.68 -7.43 6.59
CA SER A 18 -3.07 -7.15 7.97
C SER A 18 -3.47 -5.69 8.16
N GLY A 19 -2.79 -4.74 7.52
CA GLY A 19 -3.21 -3.35 7.49
C GLY A 19 -4.53 -3.16 6.75
N PHE A 20 -4.72 -3.86 5.63
CA PHE A 20 -5.96 -3.79 4.87
C PHE A 20 -7.18 -4.30 5.65
N ASP A 21 -7.03 -5.38 6.43
CA ASP A 21 -8.11 -5.89 7.28
C ASP A 21 -8.55 -4.85 8.32
N ALA A 22 -7.59 -4.18 8.96
CA ALA A 22 -7.86 -3.08 9.90
C ALA A 22 -8.49 -1.86 9.19
N PHE A 23 -8.00 -1.51 8.00
CA PHE A 23 -8.58 -0.46 7.15
C PHE A 23 -10.04 -0.75 6.81
N VAL A 24 -10.36 -1.95 6.31
CA VAL A 24 -11.74 -2.33 5.96
C VAL A 24 -12.63 -2.31 7.20
N HIS A 25 -12.12 -2.75 8.35
CA HIS A 25 -12.85 -2.69 9.62
C HIS A 25 -13.17 -1.23 10.01
N LEU A 26 -12.20 -0.33 9.94
CA LEU A 26 -12.39 1.10 10.17
C LEU A 26 -13.41 1.72 9.20
N GLN A 27 -13.30 1.42 7.91
CA GLN A 27 -14.23 1.95 6.92
C GLN A 27 -15.65 1.42 7.17
N ARG A 28 -15.83 0.13 7.46
CA ARG A 28 -17.16 -0.42 7.82
C ARG A 28 -17.76 0.27 9.03
N HIS A 29 -16.96 0.50 10.08
CA HIS A 29 -17.40 1.24 11.26
C HIS A 29 -17.86 2.65 10.90
N ARG A 30 -17.07 3.35 10.07
CA ARG A 30 -17.38 4.71 9.59
C ARG A 30 -18.62 4.77 8.70
N PHE A 31 -18.84 3.78 7.82
CA PHE A 31 -20.02 3.74 6.95
C PHE A 31 -21.28 3.27 7.68
N ALA A 32 -21.15 2.46 8.74
CA ALA A 32 -22.29 1.96 9.50
C ALA A 32 -23.14 3.10 10.10
N SER A 33 -22.51 4.18 10.57
CA SER A 33 -23.21 5.37 11.11
C SER A 33 -24.00 6.14 10.06
N TYR A 34 -23.76 5.89 8.78
CA TYR A 34 -24.34 6.61 7.65
C TYR A 34 -25.35 5.76 6.85
N VAL A 35 -25.34 4.45 7.05
CA VAL A 35 -26.19 3.48 6.33
C VAL A 35 -27.50 3.20 7.10
N GLU A 36 -27.83 3.98 8.13
CA GLU A 36 -29.19 4.01 8.68
C GLU A 36 -30.17 4.50 7.60
N LEU A 37 -30.67 3.54 6.82
CA LEU A 37 -31.68 3.72 5.79
C LEU A 37 -32.95 4.30 6.44
N PRO A 38 -33.60 5.31 5.82
CA PRO A 38 -34.84 5.90 6.35
C PRO A 38 -36.00 4.92 6.55
N ASP A 39 -35.90 3.68 6.07
CA ASP A 39 -36.99 2.70 6.03
C ASP A 39 -36.79 1.46 6.93
N GLY A 40 -35.94 1.53 7.97
CA GLY A 40 -35.99 0.56 9.07
C GLY A 40 -35.64 -0.90 8.73
N GLN A 41 -34.96 -1.18 7.62
CA GLN A 41 -34.42 -2.51 7.32
C GLN A 41 -32.88 -2.55 7.40
N PRO A 42 -32.30 -2.92 8.56
CA PRO A 42 -30.84 -3.03 8.73
C PRO A 42 -30.27 -4.41 8.35
N ARG A 43 -31.00 -5.26 7.59
CA ARG A 43 -30.70 -6.70 7.54
C ARG A 43 -29.85 -7.22 6.38
N GLU A 44 -29.82 -6.58 5.21
CA GLU A 44 -29.11 -7.17 4.06
C GLU A 44 -27.65 -6.72 3.92
N MET A 45 -27.29 -5.52 4.42
CA MET A 45 -25.91 -5.02 4.31
C MET A 45 -24.96 -5.66 5.34
N LYS A 46 -25.47 -6.05 6.52
CA LYS A 46 -24.73 -6.86 7.51
C LYS A 46 -24.30 -8.22 6.95
N ALA A 47 -25.12 -8.84 6.10
CA ALA A 47 -24.82 -10.14 5.49
C ALA A 47 -23.71 -10.06 4.42
N LEU A 48 -23.61 -8.93 3.68
CA LEU A 48 -22.52 -8.67 2.75
C LEU A 48 -21.20 -8.33 3.45
N TRP A 49 -21.26 -7.89 4.69
CA TRP A 49 -20.10 -7.36 5.43
C TRP A 49 -19.46 -8.34 6.41
N GLY A 50 -19.97 -9.57 6.51
CA GLY A 50 -19.34 -10.66 7.25
C GLY A 50 -19.06 -10.32 8.71
N GLU A 51 -19.97 -10.69 9.61
CA GLU A 51 -19.66 -10.84 11.03
C GLU A 51 -18.62 -11.97 11.19
N GLN A 52 -17.34 -11.62 11.17
CA GLN A 52 -16.31 -12.43 11.80
C GLN A 52 -16.03 -11.86 13.18
N THR A 53 -16.67 -12.50 14.15
CA THR A 53 -16.43 -12.40 15.58
C THR A 53 -15.02 -12.89 15.92
N SER A 54 -14.16 -11.96 16.32
CA SER A 54 -13.03 -12.20 17.22
C SER A 54 -13.17 -11.17 18.33
N ALA A 55 -13.13 -11.63 19.59
CA ALA A 55 -13.49 -10.89 20.80
C ALA A 55 -12.54 -9.73 21.20
N ALA A 56 -11.85 -9.10 20.25
CA ALA A 56 -11.13 -7.87 20.50
C ALA A 56 -12.12 -6.69 20.52
N ALA A 57 -12.06 -5.86 21.55
CA ALA A 57 -12.83 -4.62 21.60
C ALA A 57 -12.51 -3.77 20.37
N THR A 58 -13.55 -3.33 19.66
CA THR A 58 -13.42 -2.39 18.55
C THR A 58 -12.77 -1.11 19.07
N PRO A 59 -11.68 -0.61 18.45
CA PRO A 59 -11.07 0.64 18.90
C PRO A 59 -12.07 1.81 18.86
N GLU A 60 -12.18 2.56 19.95
CA GLU A 60 -13.13 3.67 20.11
C GLU A 60 -12.46 5.03 19.80
N THR A 61 -11.15 5.13 19.98
CA THR A 61 -10.36 6.37 19.80
C THR A 61 -9.34 6.23 18.66
N LEU A 62 -8.94 7.34 18.06
CA LEU A 62 -7.90 7.46 17.03
C LEU A 62 -6.57 6.92 17.52
N CYS A 63 -6.18 7.17 18.77
CA CYS A 63 -4.95 6.61 19.33
C CYS A 63 -4.99 5.07 19.37
N GLN A 64 -6.12 4.46 19.76
CA GLN A 64 -6.30 3.00 19.74
C GLN A 64 -6.28 2.44 18.32
N TRP A 65 -6.86 3.16 17.35
CA TRP A 65 -6.75 2.79 15.93
C TRP A 65 -5.30 2.85 15.44
N SER A 66 -4.55 3.90 15.80
CA SER A 66 -3.12 4.04 15.49
C SER A 66 -2.31 2.87 16.05
N ASP A 67 -2.54 2.51 17.31
CA ASP A 67 -1.86 1.40 17.99
C ASP A 67 -2.21 0.05 17.34
N LEU A 68 -3.47 -0.16 16.94
CA LEU A 68 -3.87 -1.36 16.21
C LEU A 68 -3.07 -1.51 14.91
N PHE A 69 -2.98 -0.45 14.10
CA PHE A 69 -2.20 -0.48 12.85
C PHE A 69 -0.71 -0.73 13.11
N PHE A 70 -0.16 -0.13 14.16
CA PHE A 70 1.22 -0.34 14.56
C PHE A 70 1.50 -1.78 14.97
N LEU A 71 0.62 -2.38 15.78
CA LEU A 71 0.68 -3.78 16.17
C LEU A 71 0.57 -4.71 14.95
N ARG A 72 -0.28 -4.38 13.98
CA ARG A 72 -0.38 -5.14 12.72
C ARG A 72 0.92 -5.13 11.93
N LEU A 73 1.65 -4.00 11.92
CA LEU A 73 2.94 -3.91 11.25
C LEU A 73 4.03 -4.68 12.03
N LYS A 74 4.08 -4.53 13.36
CA LYS A 74 5.03 -5.23 14.24
C LYS A 74 4.87 -6.76 14.22
N ALA A 75 3.64 -7.28 14.18
CA ALA A 75 3.37 -8.72 14.17
C ALA A 75 3.87 -9.43 12.90
N VAL A 76 4.26 -8.68 11.88
CA VAL A 76 4.74 -9.22 10.61
C VAL A 76 6.27 -9.23 10.53
N SER A 77 6.93 -8.51 11.43
CA SER A 77 8.38 -8.36 11.49
C SER A 77 9.10 -9.44 12.30
N ASP A 78 8.46 -10.56 12.67
CA ASP A 78 9.13 -11.63 13.44
C ASP A 78 10.38 -12.19 12.73
N GLU A 79 10.46 -12.09 11.40
CA GLU A 79 11.64 -12.51 10.61
C GLU A 79 12.58 -11.36 10.20
N VAL A 80 12.18 -10.08 10.35
CA VAL A 80 12.98 -8.94 9.91
C VAL A 80 12.92 -7.83 10.96
N PRO A 81 14.05 -7.40 11.56
CA PRO A 81 14.03 -6.42 12.64
C PRO A 81 13.25 -5.17 12.21
N PHE A 82 12.20 -4.87 12.97
CA PHE A 82 11.40 -3.67 12.77
C PHE A 82 12.27 -2.44 12.96
N ASP A 83 12.15 -1.46 12.06
CA ASP A 83 12.95 -0.26 12.15
C ASP A 83 12.57 0.56 13.40
N LEU A 84 13.49 0.60 14.36
CA LEU A 84 13.27 1.24 15.65
C LEU A 84 12.94 2.73 15.50
N THR A 85 13.49 3.42 14.49
CA THR A 85 13.21 4.84 14.24
C THR A 85 11.78 5.09 13.78
N VAL A 86 11.16 4.14 13.07
CA VAL A 86 9.74 4.19 12.72
C VAL A 86 8.90 4.02 13.99
N GLY A 87 9.31 3.13 14.89
CA GLY A 87 8.63 2.91 16.16
C GLY A 87 8.63 4.14 17.07
N VAL A 88 9.75 4.86 17.13
CA VAL A 88 9.90 6.13 17.84
C VAL A 88 8.84 7.13 17.38
N VAL A 89 8.72 7.34 16.06
CA VAL A 89 7.75 8.30 15.50
C VAL A 89 6.32 7.84 15.72
N TRP A 90 6.02 6.56 15.46
CA TRP A 90 4.65 6.05 15.55
C TRP A 90 4.09 6.14 16.96
N GLU A 91 4.87 5.79 17.97
CA GLU A 91 4.40 5.87 19.36
C GLU A 91 4.15 7.31 19.78
N LEU A 92 4.97 8.26 19.32
CA LEU A 92 4.71 9.67 19.56
C LEU A 92 3.43 10.14 18.85
N VAL A 93 3.14 9.65 17.63
CA VAL A 93 1.87 9.92 16.94
C VAL A 93 0.70 9.45 17.80
N SER A 94 0.73 8.22 18.32
CA SER A 94 -0.34 7.69 19.18
C SER A 94 -0.54 8.53 20.45
N ILE A 95 0.56 8.99 21.07
CA ILE A 95 0.51 9.88 22.24
C ILE A 95 -0.11 11.22 21.89
N VAL A 96 0.36 11.88 20.83
CA VAL A 96 -0.16 13.18 20.39
C VAL A 96 -1.63 13.06 20.01
N LEU A 97 -2.05 11.99 19.34
CA LEU A 97 -3.47 11.73 19.08
C LEU A 97 -4.26 11.59 20.39
N GLY A 98 -3.78 10.82 21.35
CA GLY A 98 -4.44 10.69 22.66
C GLY A 98 -4.58 12.03 23.40
N VAL A 99 -3.57 12.91 23.30
CA VAL A 99 -3.61 14.28 23.86
C VAL A 99 -4.67 15.12 23.14
N LEU A 100 -4.70 15.10 21.81
CA LEU A 100 -5.64 15.88 20.98
C LEU A 100 -7.09 15.39 21.11
N GLU A 101 -7.30 14.09 21.35
CA GLU A 101 -8.62 13.51 21.59
C GLU A 101 -9.15 13.80 22.99
N GLY A 102 -8.25 13.82 23.99
CA GLY A 102 -8.62 13.98 25.40
C GLY A 102 -9.03 15.40 25.80
N CYS A 103 -8.65 16.44 25.03
CA CYS A 103 -8.87 17.84 25.39
C CYS A 103 -8.99 18.74 24.15
N GLY A 104 -10.11 19.48 24.04
CA GLY A 104 -10.32 20.52 23.03
C GLY A 104 -9.81 21.92 23.41
N ASP A 105 -9.03 22.03 24.49
CA ASP A 105 -8.49 23.28 25.02
C ASP A 105 -7.15 22.99 25.72
N ASP A 106 -6.22 23.96 25.67
CA ASP A 106 -4.80 23.98 26.06
C ASP A 106 -4.45 23.56 27.53
N GLY A 107 -5.14 22.60 28.14
CA GLY A 107 -5.05 22.31 29.58
C GLY A 107 -4.26 21.05 29.97
N LEU A 108 -4.07 20.08 29.07
CA LEU A 108 -3.43 18.82 29.45
C LEU A 108 -1.91 19.00 29.59
N VAL A 109 -1.40 18.63 30.76
CA VAL A 109 0.04 18.57 31.03
C VAL A 109 0.62 17.35 30.33
N VAL A 110 1.50 17.56 29.34
CA VAL A 110 2.03 16.49 28.49
C VAL A 110 3.40 15.97 28.91
N ASN A 111 4.06 16.62 29.89
CA ASN A 111 5.43 16.27 30.32
C ASN A 111 5.57 14.78 30.62
N GLY A 112 4.65 14.22 31.43
CA GLY A 112 4.72 12.80 31.82
C GLY A 112 4.69 11.87 30.63
N LEU A 113 3.75 12.09 29.70
CA LEU A 113 3.61 11.28 28.49
C LEU A 113 4.86 11.36 27.60
N TYR A 114 5.43 12.55 27.42
CA TYR A 114 6.64 12.74 26.64
C TYR A 114 7.85 12.07 27.28
N VAL A 115 8.01 12.21 28.60
CA VAL A 115 9.12 11.64 29.36
C VAL A 115 9.04 10.11 29.40
N ASP A 116 7.84 9.54 29.58
CA ASP A 116 7.64 8.10 29.58
C ASP A 116 7.96 7.50 28.21
N TRP A 117 7.52 8.16 27.14
CA TRP A 117 7.90 7.81 25.76
C TRP A 117 9.40 7.87 25.56
N TYR A 118 10.03 8.99 25.94
CA TYR A 118 11.47 9.19 25.82
C TYR A 118 12.25 8.08 26.54
N ARG A 119 11.90 7.79 27.79
CA ARG A 119 12.55 6.74 28.59
C ARG A 119 12.40 5.36 27.97
N SER A 120 11.21 5.03 27.46
CA SER A 120 10.95 3.74 26.84
C SER A 120 11.80 3.47 25.59
N ARG A 121 12.29 4.52 24.93
CA ARG A 121 12.98 4.43 23.64
C ARG A 121 14.45 4.72 23.68
N PHE A 122 14.86 5.69 24.48
CA PHE A 122 16.22 6.19 24.48
C PHE A 122 17.02 5.73 25.69
N VAL A 123 16.36 5.23 26.74
CA VAL A 123 17.04 4.89 27.99
C VAL A 123 17.07 3.38 28.19
N HIS A 124 18.28 2.82 28.11
CA HIS A 124 18.51 1.39 28.32
C HIS A 124 19.10 1.14 29.71
N PRO A 125 18.31 0.58 30.66
CA PRO A 125 18.79 0.35 32.03
C PRO A 125 19.98 -0.63 32.09
N GLU A 126 20.07 -1.56 31.12
CA GLU A 126 21.14 -2.57 31.05
C GLU A 126 22.55 -1.98 31.05
N GLY A 127 22.76 -0.87 30.32
CA GLY A 127 24.07 -0.20 30.26
C GLY A 127 24.46 0.45 31.58
N VAL A 128 23.49 0.80 32.42
CA VAL A 128 23.73 1.37 33.75
C VAL A 128 24.00 0.27 34.76
N GLU A 129 23.27 -0.84 34.67
CA GLU A 129 23.51 -2.03 35.49
C GLU A 129 24.92 -2.61 35.25
N GLN A 130 25.40 -2.61 33.99
CA GLN A 130 26.77 -3.01 33.68
C GLN A 130 27.80 -2.15 34.41
N ILE A 131 27.65 -0.82 34.42
CA ILE A 131 28.56 0.09 35.13
C ILE A 131 28.49 -0.14 36.65
N LEU A 132 27.30 -0.33 37.21
CA LEU A 132 27.13 -0.65 38.63
C LEU A 132 27.82 -1.97 39.00
N ASN A 133 27.71 -2.99 38.14
CA ASN A 133 28.37 -4.27 38.32
C ASN A 133 29.89 -4.17 38.18
N GLU A 134 30.39 -3.39 37.22
CA GLU A 134 31.82 -3.10 37.05
C GLU A 134 32.38 -2.39 38.28
N LEU A 135 31.70 -1.36 38.79
CA LEU A 135 32.08 -0.66 40.03
C LEU A 135 32.12 -1.59 41.24
N SER A 136 31.11 -2.45 41.36
CA SER A 136 30.98 -3.38 42.50
C SER A 136 31.99 -4.53 42.45
N SER A 137 32.41 -4.95 41.25
CA SER A 137 33.36 -6.04 41.03
C SER A 137 34.81 -5.59 40.87
N SER A 138 35.04 -4.28 40.71
CA SER A 138 36.36 -3.70 40.50
C SER A 138 37.30 -3.93 41.68
N THR A 139 38.56 -4.25 41.38
CA THR A 139 39.57 -4.44 42.42
C THR A 139 39.83 -3.13 43.18
N PRO A 140 39.67 -3.11 44.52
CA PRO A 140 39.83 -1.90 45.31
C PRO A 140 41.25 -1.31 45.20
N GLY A 141 41.35 0.02 45.16
CA GLY A 141 42.62 0.76 45.27
C GLY A 141 43.54 0.77 44.05
N LYS A 142 43.11 0.34 42.84
CA LYS A 142 43.92 0.42 41.62
C LYS A 142 43.62 1.67 40.79
N GLU A 143 44.58 2.61 40.70
CA GLU A 143 44.40 3.88 39.98
C GLU A 143 44.14 3.70 38.48
N GLY A 144 44.73 2.69 37.83
CA GLY A 144 44.48 2.41 36.40
C GLY A 144 43.01 2.08 36.11
N VAL A 145 42.41 1.25 36.96
CA VAL A 145 40.99 0.86 36.86
C VAL A 145 40.08 2.07 37.15
N LEU A 146 40.47 2.94 38.10
CA LEU A 146 39.74 4.18 38.35
C LEU A 146 39.68 5.09 37.12
N MET A 147 40.79 5.23 36.38
CA MET A 147 40.84 6.06 35.18
C MET A 147 40.02 5.49 34.02
N GLU A 148 39.86 4.18 33.95
CA GLU A 148 39.03 3.51 32.96
C GLU A 148 37.53 3.69 33.27
N ILE A 149 37.13 3.62 34.54
CA ILE A 149 35.71 3.62 34.94
C ILE A 149 35.17 5.03 35.21
N VAL A 150 36.01 5.98 35.63
CA VAL A 150 35.56 7.33 36.03
C VAL A 150 34.78 8.04 34.92
N GLY A 151 35.29 8.01 33.68
CA GLY A 151 34.64 8.65 32.53
C GLY A 151 33.25 8.08 32.27
N PRO A 152 33.14 6.77 31.99
CA PRO A 152 31.85 6.08 31.81
C PRO A 152 30.88 6.30 32.98
N CYS A 153 31.38 6.24 34.22
CA CYS A 153 30.55 6.39 35.42
C CYS A 153 29.98 7.81 35.55
N MET A 154 30.81 8.86 35.41
CA MET A 154 30.35 10.26 35.47
C MET A 154 29.33 10.56 34.36
N VAL A 155 29.59 10.07 33.15
CA VAL A 155 28.67 10.17 32.01
C VAL A 155 27.35 9.47 32.30
N ALA A 156 27.39 8.27 32.89
CA ALA A 156 26.18 7.53 33.26
C ALA A 156 25.38 8.25 34.36
N MET A 157 26.04 8.81 35.38
CA MET A 157 25.38 9.60 36.43
C MET A 157 24.62 10.79 35.83
N GLN A 158 25.28 11.54 34.94
CA GLN A 158 24.71 12.71 34.26
C GLN A 158 23.57 12.32 33.33
N ARG A 159 23.74 11.29 32.50
CA ARG A 159 22.68 10.83 31.59
C ARG A 159 21.46 10.28 32.33
N CYS A 160 21.66 9.50 33.38
CA CYS A 160 20.56 9.03 34.23
C CYS A 160 19.82 10.22 34.87
N PHE A 161 20.56 11.21 35.35
CA PHE A 161 19.97 12.42 35.91
C PHE A 161 19.15 13.21 34.88
N LEU A 162 19.71 13.44 33.68
CA LEU A 162 19.03 14.16 32.59
C LEU A 162 17.80 13.39 32.07
N ALA A 163 17.84 12.07 32.03
CA ALA A 163 16.66 11.23 31.74
C ALA A 163 15.64 11.19 32.90
N GLY A 164 15.97 11.79 34.05
CA GLY A 164 15.15 11.84 35.25
C GLY A 164 15.07 10.53 36.04
N LEU A 165 16.01 9.61 35.80
CA LEU A 165 16.22 8.41 36.61
C LEU A 165 17.01 8.79 37.88
N PHE A 166 16.46 9.73 38.66
CA PHE A 166 17.14 10.29 39.82
C PHE A 166 17.57 9.23 40.86
N PRO A 167 16.76 8.20 41.19
CA PRO A 167 17.20 7.17 42.11
C PRO A 167 18.40 6.36 41.62
N ILE A 168 18.49 6.12 40.30
CA ILE A 168 19.60 5.39 39.70
C ILE A 168 20.87 6.26 39.68
N SER A 169 20.72 7.55 39.36
CA SER A 169 21.82 8.52 39.49
C SER A 169 22.33 8.61 40.93
N ALA A 170 21.43 8.61 41.92
CA ALA A 170 21.77 8.58 43.35
C ALA A 170 22.51 7.29 43.74
N GLN A 171 22.08 6.14 43.21
CA GLN A 171 22.73 4.85 43.45
C GLN A 171 24.14 4.81 42.84
N LEU A 172 24.32 5.29 41.61
CA LEU A 172 25.63 5.43 40.98
C LEU A 172 26.55 6.34 41.81
N LEU A 173 26.03 7.49 42.26
CA LEU A 173 26.77 8.43 43.11
C LEU A 173 27.22 7.76 44.42
N SER A 174 26.32 7.08 45.13
CA SER A 174 26.62 6.37 46.38
C SER A 174 27.66 5.27 46.17
N THR A 175 27.47 4.43 45.15
CA THR A 175 28.37 3.30 44.84
C THR A 175 29.76 3.81 44.45
N PHE A 176 29.83 4.90 43.69
CA PHE A 176 31.09 5.49 43.28
C PHE A 176 31.82 6.17 44.46
N MET A 177 31.09 6.80 45.38
CA MET A 177 31.68 7.31 46.62
C MET A 177 32.28 6.18 47.46
N GLU A 178 31.58 5.06 47.60
CA GLU A 178 32.11 3.86 48.28
C GLU A 178 33.34 3.30 47.58
N TYR A 179 33.33 3.23 46.24
CA TYR A 179 34.49 2.81 45.47
C TYR A 179 35.69 3.74 45.69
N LEU A 180 35.49 5.06 45.72
CA LEU A 180 36.55 6.03 46.01
C LEU A 180 37.13 5.83 47.40
N ARG A 181 36.33 5.55 48.43
CA ARG A 181 36.81 5.27 49.81
C ARG A 181 37.80 4.10 49.87
N THR A 182 37.81 3.19 48.88
CA THR A 182 38.79 2.11 48.82
C THR A 182 40.23 2.59 48.57
N PHE A 183 40.41 3.81 48.07
CA PHE A 183 41.73 4.42 47.84
C PHE A 183 42.29 5.11 49.09
N SER A 184 41.43 5.74 49.90
CA SER A 184 41.79 6.36 51.18
C SER A 184 40.52 6.72 51.97
N LEU A 185 40.57 6.56 53.29
CA LEU A 185 39.49 6.95 54.20
C LEU A 185 39.29 8.47 54.26
N ASP A 186 40.32 9.26 53.92
CA ASP A 186 40.33 10.73 54.07
C ASP A 186 39.98 11.48 52.77
N ILE A 187 39.43 10.80 51.77
CA ILE A 187 39.08 11.42 50.46
C ILE A 187 38.00 12.49 50.62
N PHE A 188 37.03 12.22 51.48
CA PHE A 188 35.94 13.14 51.83
C PHE A 188 36.04 13.52 53.30
N SER A 189 35.91 14.81 53.63
CA SER A 189 35.71 15.22 55.02
C SER A 189 34.31 14.83 55.50
N ALA A 190 34.09 14.76 56.82
CA ALA A 190 32.76 14.50 57.37
C ALA A 190 31.70 15.51 56.89
N GLU A 191 32.09 16.78 56.71
CA GLU A 191 31.20 17.81 56.14
C GLU A 191 30.90 17.55 54.66
N GLU A 192 31.90 17.14 53.88
CA GLU A 192 31.74 16.80 52.46
C GLU A 192 30.86 15.54 52.29
N GLU A 193 31.05 14.52 53.12
CA GLU A 193 30.21 13.32 53.11
C GLU A 193 28.76 13.64 53.48
N SER A 194 28.53 14.50 54.48
CA SER A 194 27.19 14.95 54.83
C SER A 194 26.52 15.69 53.67
N ALA A 195 27.24 16.63 53.05
CA ALA A 195 26.73 17.39 51.91
C ALA A 195 26.42 16.48 50.70
N LEU A 196 27.29 15.52 50.39
CA LEU A 196 27.04 14.54 49.33
C LEU A 196 25.86 13.61 49.67
N ALA A 197 25.72 13.20 50.93
CA ALA A 197 24.57 12.42 51.39
C ALA A 197 23.25 13.20 51.26
N ASP A 198 23.25 14.51 51.52
CA ASP A 198 22.08 15.37 51.33
C ASP A 198 21.69 15.47 49.83
N VAL A 199 22.68 15.54 48.93
CA VAL A 199 22.45 15.49 47.48
C VAL A 199 21.86 14.14 47.06
N ILE A 200 22.43 13.02 47.54
CA ILE A 200 21.88 11.68 47.30
C ILE A 200 20.43 11.60 47.80
N HIS A 201 20.16 12.13 49.00
CA HIS A 201 18.82 12.12 49.59
C HIS A 201 17.83 12.93 48.76
N LEU A 202 18.22 14.09 48.22
CA LEU A 202 17.39 14.88 47.31
C LEU A 202 17.01 14.08 46.05
N LEU A 203 17.97 13.37 45.46
CA LEU A 203 17.75 12.57 44.24
C LEU A 203 16.90 11.32 44.48
N LEU A 204 16.94 10.76 45.69
CA LEU A 204 16.09 9.63 46.09
C LEU A 204 14.63 10.02 46.34
N HIS A 205 14.33 11.32 46.52
CA HIS A 205 12.98 11.84 46.76
C HIS A 205 12.53 12.86 45.68
N PRO A 206 12.48 12.45 44.40
CA PRO A 206 12.10 13.34 43.30
C PRO A 206 10.58 13.62 43.31
N PRO A 207 10.08 14.54 42.48
CA PRO A 207 8.65 14.86 42.40
C PRO A 207 7.76 13.64 42.10
N ALA A 208 8.29 12.65 41.39
CA ALA A 208 7.62 11.38 41.12
C ALA A 208 7.27 10.58 42.40
N SER A 209 7.93 10.84 43.53
CA SER A 209 7.58 10.25 44.84
C SER A 209 6.44 10.97 45.57
N GLY A 210 5.72 11.87 44.88
CA GLY A 210 4.58 12.64 45.41
C GLY A 210 4.95 14.03 45.95
N VAL A 211 6.20 14.47 45.80
CA VAL A 211 6.65 15.81 46.19
C VAL A 211 6.26 16.82 45.11
N VAL A 212 5.74 17.98 45.48
CA VAL A 212 5.49 19.06 44.52
C VAL A 212 6.84 19.53 43.96
N HIS A 213 6.97 19.66 42.63
CA HIS A 213 8.23 20.04 41.98
C HIS A 213 8.86 21.32 42.59
N ALA A 214 8.05 22.34 42.87
CA ALA A 214 8.50 23.55 43.53
C ALA A 214 9.19 23.30 44.89
N ALA A 215 8.64 22.39 45.71
CA ALA A 215 9.24 22.05 47.01
C ALA A 215 10.57 21.27 46.87
N TRP A 216 10.68 20.47 45.81
CA TRP A 216 11.92 19.77 45.47
C TRP A 216 13.00 20.75 45.02
N ALA A 217 12.65 21.68 44.12
CA ALA A 217 13.54 22.76 43.69
C ALA A 217 13.96 23.70 44.84
N ASP A 218 13.03 24.05 45.74
CA ASP A 218 13.33 24.84 46.95
C ASP A 218 14.31 24.12 47.88
N THR A 219 14.25 22.79 47.94
CA THR A 219 15.21 21.99 48.71
C THR A 219 16.58 21.98 48.04
N ALA A 220 16.65 21.84 46.72
CA ALA A 220 17.89 21.97 45.97
C ALA A 220 18.54 23.35 46.13
N ASN A 221 17.74 24.42 46.09
CA ASN A 221 18.21 25.80 46.30
C ASN A 221 18.85 25.99 47.69
N ARG A 222 18.25 25.42 48.74
CA ARG A 222 18.82 25.44 50.09
C ARG A 222 20.14 24.65 50.14
N LEU A 223 20.15 23.44 49.59
CA LEU A 223 21.34 22.60 49.54
C LEU A 223 22.47 23.22 48.73
N LEU A 224 22.17 23.94 47.65
CA LEU A 224 23.17 24.59 46.80
C LEU A 224 24.01 25.61 47.58
N VAL A 225 23.38 26.40 48.45
CA VAL A 225 24.10 27.40 49.28
C VAL A 225 25.08 26.71 50.22
N ASP A 226 24.64 25.64 50.89
CA ASP A 226 25.45 24.90 51.85
C ASP A 226 26.56 24.08 51.15
N CYS A 227 26.21 23.34 50.10
CA CYS A 227 27.13 22.52 49.33
C CYS A 227 28.19 23.36 48.63
N LYS A 228 27.86 24.54 48.10
CA LYS A 228 28.86 25.42 47.47
C LYS A 228 29.94 25.86 48.45
N ARG A 229 29.58 26.10 49.72
CA ARG A 229 30.53 26.46 50.78
C ARG A 229 31.43 25.28 51.18
N ILE A 230 30.85 24.07 51.24
CA ILE A 230 31.53 22.87 51.72
C ILE A 230 32.37 22.22 50.61
N LEU A 231 31.76 21.94 49.46
CA LEU A 231 32.35 21.20 48.33
C LEU A 231 33.22 22.07 47.42
N GLY A 232 33.03 23.40 47.43
CA GLY A 232 33.76 24.34 46.57
C GLY A 232 35.21 24.63 46.98
N ASN A 233 35.67 24.14 48.14
CA ASN A 233 37.02 24.40 48.64
C ASN A 233 38.08 23.54 47.93
N ALA A 234 38.53 23.99 46.75
CA ALA A 234 39.42 23.26 45.83
C ALA A 234 40.91 23.13 46.26
N ASN A 235 41.27 23.40 47.51
CA ASN A 235 42.67 23.62 47.91
C ASN A 235 43.49 22.36 48.25
N ARG A 236 43.17 21.19 47.69
CA ARG A 236 43.94 19.95 47.91
C ARG A 236 44.71 19.53 46.66
N LYS A 237 46.04 19.71 46.69
CA LYS A 237 46.95 18.99 45.79
C LYS A 237 46.92 17.52 46.23
N GLY A 238 46.28 16.64 45.45
CA GLY A 238 46.14 15.22 45.77
C GLY A 238 46.37 14.32 44.56
N GLY A 239 46.51 13.02 44.83
CA GLY A 239 46.61 11.97 43.80
C GLY A 239 45.35 11.84 42.95
N VAL A 240 45.36 10.89 42.01
CA VAL A 240 44.30 10.72 41.00
C VAL A 240 42.91 10.60 41.64
N ALA A 241 42.79 9.78 42.70
CA ALA A 241 41.53 9.60 43.42
C ALA A 241 40.97 10.90 44.04
N MET A 242 41.83 11.80 44.51
CA MET A 242 41.40 13.11 45.06
C MET A 242 40.92 14.05 43.94
N GLN A 243 41.53 13.98 42.75
CA GLN A 243 41.07 14.74 41.59
C GLN A 243 39.72 14.23 41.09
N VAL A 244 39.53 12.92 41.05
CA VAL A 244 38.25 12.30 40.72
C VAL A 244 37.17 12.64 41.75
N ALA A 245 37.51 12.63 43.04
CA ALA A 245 36.61 13.08 44.09
C ALA A 245 36.24 14.56 43.92
N GLN A 246 37.17 15.42 43.50
CA GLN A 246 36.89 16.81 43.19
C GLN A 246 35.96 16.96 41.98
N GLN A 247 36.12 16.13 40.94
CA GLN A 247 35.19 16.08 39.81
C GLN A 247 33.79 15.64 40.23
N LEU A 248 33.69 14.65 41.12
CA LEU A 248 32.40 14.20 41.69
C LEU A 248 31.71 15.32 42.48
N LYS A 249 32.48 16.06 43.29
CA LYS A 249 31.99 17.23 44.03
C LYS A 249 31.48 18.32 43.09
N SER A 250 32.22 18.61 42.02
CA SER A 250 31.79 19.56 40.98
C SER A 250 30.50 19.11 40.31
N LEU A 251 30.44 17.83 39.93
CA LEU A 251 29.24 17.25 39.33
C LEU A 251 28.02 17.41 40.25
N CYS A 252 28.15 17.13 41.55
CA CYS A 252 27.03 17.30 42.49
C CYS A 252 26.54 18.75 42.58
N LEU A 253 27.45 19.73 42.50
CA LEU A 253 27.07 21.15 42.43
C LEU A 253 26.34 21.46 41.11
N ASP A 254 26.80 20.93 39.99
CA ASP A 254 26.15 21.07 38.69
C ASP A 254 24.74 20.44 38.69
N LEU A 255 24.58 19.26 39.31
CA LEU A 255 23.28 18.62 39.48
C LEU A 255 22.32 19.51 40.28
N LEU A 256 22.76 20.06 41.41
CA LEU A 256 21.95 20.98 42.22
C LEU A 256 21.58 22.26 41.45
N LEU A 257 22.52 22.83 40.68
CA LEU A 257 22.28 23.98 39.82
C LEU A 257 21.22 23.67 38.75
N MET A 258 21.30 22.51 38.11
CA MET A 258 20.29 22.09 37.15
C MET A 258 18.90 21.94 37.81
N VAL A 259 18.81 21.31 38.99
CA VAL A 259 17.54 21.21 39.75
C VAL A 259 16.99 22.59 40.15
N SER A 260 17.86 23.57 40.41
CA SER A 260 17.43 24.94 40.72
C SER A 260 16.80 25.69 39.53
N GLY A 261 16.85 25.12 38.32
CA GLY A 261 16.21 25.65 37.11
C GLY A 261 17.18 26.29 36.10
N ASP A 262 18.49 26.03 36.20
CA ASP A 262 19.47 26.51 35.22
C ASP A 262 19.38 25.70 33.91
N ALA A 263 18.46 26.09 33.03
CA ALA A 263 18.26 25.46 31.73
C ALA A 263 19.48 25.62 30.79
N ALA A 264 20.29 26.68 30.96
CA ALA A 264 21.49 26.88 30.15
C ALA A 264 22.56 25.84 30.50
N LEU A 265 22.68 25.49 31.79
CA LEU A 265 23.54 24.40 32.22
C LEU A 265 23.03 23.04 31.70
N VAL A 266 21.72 22.79 31.74
CA VAL A 266 21.13 21.57 31.15
C VAL A 266 21.47 21.45 29.66
N LEU A 267 21.35 22.55 28.91
CA LEU A 267 21.71 22.59 27.48
C LEU A 267 23.21 22.30 27.28
N HIS A 268 24.07 22.97 28.04
CA HIS A 268 25.52 22.78 27.99
C HIS A 268 25.89 21.31 28.26
N MET A 269 25.28 20.71 29.28
CA MET A 269 25.48 19.30 29.62
C MET A 269 25.02 18.35 28.51
N CYS A 270 23.89 18.62 27.87
CA CYS A 270 23.42 17.82 26.72
C CYS A 270 24.41 17.88 25.56
N CYS A 271 24.88 19.07 25.20
CA CYS A 271 25.89 19.27 24.16
C CYS A 271 27.21 18.54 24.48
N LEU A 272 27.68 18.60 25.74
CA LEU A 272 28.90 17.94 26.19
C LEU A 272 28.80 16.41 26.08
N LEU A 273 27.61 15.85 26.34
CA LEU A 273 27.35 14.41 26.34
C LEU A 273 26.97 13.84 24.96
N ASN A 274 27.07 14.65 23.90
CA ASN A 274 26.62 14.35 22.54
C ASN A 274 25.16 13.86 22.48
N LEU A 275 24.31 14.44 23.33
CA LEU A 275 22.87 14.25 23.27
C LEU A 275 22.27 15.18 22.20
N ASP A 276 21.02 14.95 21.79
CA ASP A 276 20.31 15.78 20.82
C ASP A 276 19.20 16.64 21.48
N VAL A 277 18.44 17.36 20.65
CA VAL A 277 17.38 18.25 21.15
C VAL A 277 16.25 17.50 21.87
N VAL A 278 15.98 16.25 21.49
CA VAL A 278 14.93 15.42 22.10
C VAL A 278 15.32 15.10 23.53
N ASP A 279 16.60 14.74 23.75
CA ASP A 279 17.17 14.53 25.08
C ASP A 279 17.09 15.80 25.93
N TYR A 280 17.44 16.96 25.36
CA TYR A 280 17.39 18.24 26.07
C TYR A 280 15.96 18.59 26.50
N VAL A 281 14.97 18.45 25.61
CA VAL A 281 13.57 18.73 25.95
C VAL A 281 13.08 17.78 27.04
N ALA A 282 13.44 16.50 26.97
CA ALA A 282 13.13 15.53 28.03
C ALA A 282 13.78 15.94 29.36
N ALA A 283 15.04 16.35 29.35
CA ALA A 283 15.75 16.80 30.54
C ALA A 283 15.10 18.04 31.17
N VAL A 284 14.71 19.03 30.38
CA VAL A 284 13.98 20.21 30.89
C VAL A 284 12.62 19.80 31.48
N CYS A 285 11.90 18.87 30.83
CA CYS A 285 10.61 18.39 31.32
C CYS A 285 10.71 17.71 32.69
N VAL A 286 11.80 16.98 32.96
CA VAL A 286 11.98 16.25 34.22
C VAL A 286 12.69 17.06 35.30
N VAL A 287 13.75 17.78 34.94
CA VAL A 287 14.61 18.49 35.90
C VAL A 287 14.00 19.85 36.28
N CYS A 288 13.68 20.69 35.29
CA CYS A 288 13.18 22.04 35.53
C CYS A 288 11.66 22.07 35.78
N GLY A 289 10.93 21.11 35.20
CA GLY A 289 9.58 20.70 35.63
C GLY A 289 8.44 21.72 35.74
N PRO A 290 8.31 22.75 34.88
CA PRO A 290 7.01 23.39 34.73
C PRO A 290 6.05 22.42 34.03
N PRO A 291 4.80 22.24 34.50
CA PRO A 291 3.79 21.53 33.73
C PRO A 291 3.57 22.28 32.40
N MET A 292 3.90 21.62 31.29
CA MET A 292 3.80 22.19 29.95
C MET A 292 2.64 21.57 29.19
N THR A 293 1.95 22.43 28.45
CA THR A 293 1.01 22.02 27.40
C THR A 293 1.78 21.59 26.15
N LEU A 294 1.10 20.95 25.20
CA LEU A 294 1.69 20.54 23.93
C LEU A 294 2.31 21.72 23.17
N GLN A 295 1.62 22.88 23.13
CA GLN A 295 2.12 24.10 22.50
C GLN A 295 3.33 24.71 23.22
N GLN A 296 3.35 24.66 24.55
CA GLN A 296 4.52 25.12 25.32
C GLN A 296 5.73 24.22 25.09
N MET A 297 5.53 22.90 25.04
CA MET A 297 6.57 21.93 24.71
C MET A 297 7.08 22.11 23.28
N HIS A 298 6.20 22.38 22.32
CA HIS A 298 6.59 22.73 20.94
C HIS A 298 7.45 23.99 20.90
N HIS A 299 7.04 25.05 21.60
CA HIS A 299 7.80 26.29 21.66
C HIS A 299 9.20 26.06 22.25
N LEU A 300 9.29 25.31 23.36
CA LEU A 300 10.56 24.92 23.96
C LEU A 300 11.44 24.14 22.97
N PHE A 301 10.87 23.13 22.32
CA PHE A 301 11.58 22.30 21.34
C PHE A 301 12.14 23.14 20.20
N ARG A 302 11.31 24.01 19.62
CA ARG A 302 11.70 24.87 18.51
C ARG A 302 12.79 25.86 18.90
N THR A 303 12.66 26.53 20.05
CA THR A 303 13.68 27.45 20.55
C THR A 303 15.00 26.73 20.84
N ALA A 304 14.94 25.52 21.41
CA ALA A 304 16.13 24.70 21.64
C ALA A 304 16.79 24.27 20.32
N TRP A 305 15.98 23.88 19.33
CA TRP A 305 16.45 23.49 18.02
C TRP A 305 17.11 24.63 17.25
N ASP A 306 16.48 25.81 17.23
CA ASP A 306 16.99 27.00 16.55
C ASP A 306 18.30 27.52 17.19
N SER A 307 18.49 27.27 18.49
CA SER A 307 19.71 27.62 19.24
C SER A 307 20.69 26.47 19.42
N TRP A 308 20.48 25.34 18.73
CA TRP A 308 21.29 24.13 18.92
C TRP A 308 22.70 24.29 18.36
N GLU A 309 23.68 24.37 19.26
CA GLU A 309 25.11 24.44 18.92
C GLU A 309 25.82 23.06 18.95
N GLY A 310 25.10 22.00 19.34
CA GLY A 310 25.64 20.65 19.45
C GLY A 310 26.10 20.06 18.12
N THR A 311 27.09 19.17 18.18
CA THR A 311 27.64 18.44 17.01
C THR A 311 26.61 17.49 16.38
N VAL A 312 25.71 16.96 17.21
CA VAL A 312 24.64 16.05 16.82
C VAL A 312 23.37 16.86 16.61
N LYS A 313 22.97 17.03 15.34
CA LYS A 313 21.63 17.54 15.00
C LYS A 313 20.54 16.47 15.15
N GLY A 314 20.94 15.23 15.38
CA GLY A 314 20.02 14.11 15.54
C GLY A 314 19.51 13.52 14.22
N PRO A 315 18.74 12.44 14.32
CA PRO A 315 18.23 11.68 13.19
C PRO A 315 17.14 12.40 12.37
N TRP A 316 16.78 11.79 11.25
CA TRP A 316 15.73 12.27 10.33
C TRP A 316 14.38 12.55 11.03
N TYR A 317 14.07 11.81 12.09
CA TYR A 317 12.80 11.94 12.80
C TYR A 317 12.72 13.19 13.68
N VAL A 318 13.82 13.87 13.99
CA VAL A 318 13.80 15.01 14.92
C VAL A 318 12.91 16.15 14.39
N ALA A 319 12.98 16.40 13.08
CA ALA A 319 12.06 17.34 12.42
C ALA A 319 10.60 16.87 12.45
N VAL A 320 10.35 15.56 12.41
CA VAL A 320 9.00 15.00 12.55
C VAL A 320 8.48 15.18 13.97
N VAL A 321 9.32 14.95 14.98
CA VAL A 321 9.00 15.17 16.40
C VAL A 321 8.58 16.62 16.64
N GLU A 322 9.35 17.59 16.12
CA GLU A 322 9.00 19.02 16.23
C GLU A 322 7.61 19.30 15.65
N GLN A 323 7.31 18.78 14.47
CA GLN A 323 6.01 18.97 13.81
C GLN A 323 4.87 18.27 14.56
N LEU A 324 5.09 17.08 15.12
CA LEU A 324 4.10 16.37 15.94
C LEU A 324 3.79 17.14 17.22
N LEU A 325 4.80 17.66 17.90
CA LEU A 325 4.61 18.50 19.09
C LEU A 325 3.89 19.81 18.74
N GLY A 326 4.06 20.33 17.53
CA GLY A 326 3.38 21.54 17.05
C GLY A 326 1.89 21.37 16.71
N CYS A 327 1.36 20.15 16.69
CA CYS A 327 -0.04 19.88 16.32
C CYS A 327 -1.02 20.54 17.30
N ARG A 328 -2.02 21.25 16.76
CA ARG A 328 -3.12 21.88 17.50
C ARG A 328 -4.42 21.11 17.34
N CYS A 329 -4.54 20.36 16.26
CA CYS A 329 -5.70 19.55 15.95
C CYS A 329 -5.32 18.28 15.18
N VAL A 330 -6.25 17.34 15.09
CA VAL A 330 -6.08 16.07 14.37
C VAL A 330 -5.74 16.28 12.88
N ALA A 331 -6.20 17.38 12.28
CA ALA A 331 -5.86 17.72 10.90
C ALA A 331 -4.38 18.05 10.70
N ASP A 332 -3.71 18.62 11.72
CA ASP A 332 -2.27 18.93 11.65
C ASP A 332 -1.44 17.65 11.55
N VAL A 333 -1.87 16.58 12.24
CA VAL A 333 -1.22 15.25 12.16
C VAL A 333 -1.20 14.72 10.72
N VAL A 334 -2.25 14.98 9.93
CA VAL A 334 -2.26 14.64 8.49
C VAL A 334 -1.19 15.43 7.72
N GLY A 335 -0.99 16.70 8.07
CA GLY A 335 0.10 17.52 7.55
C GLY A 335 1.49 16.95 7.91
N VAL A 336 1.67 16.48 9.15
CA VAL A 336 2.92 15.82 9.55
C VAL A 336 3.15 14.52 8.77
N MET A 337 2.12 13.74 8.49
CA MET A 337 2.26 12.53 7.65
C MET A 337 2.66 12.88 6.21
N GLN A 338 2.24 14.04 5.70
CA GLN A 338 2.74 14.56 4.42
C GLN A 338 4.24 14.85 4.47
N PHE A 339 4.71 15.42 5.57
CA PHE A 339 6.13 15.66 5.81
C PHE A 339 6.94 14.35 5.86
N VAL A 340 6.42 13.32 6.55
CA VAL A 340 7.02 11.97 6.57
C VAL A 340 7.13 11.39 5.15
N ARG A 341 6.06 11.48 4.35
CA ARG A 341 6.06 11.03 2.95
C ARG A 341 7.11 11.76 2.12
N ASP A 342 7.24 13.07 2.30
CA ASP A 342 8.22 13.87 1.56
C ASP A 342 9.66 13.47 1.92
N ALA A 343 9.93 13.18 3.20
CA ALA A 343 11.22 12.62 3.65
C ALA A 343 11.49 11.24 3.04
N VAL A 344 10.46 10.41 2.83
CA VAL A 344 10.59 9.14 2.09
C VAL A 344 10.95 9.39 0.63
N ARG A 345 10.22 10.28 -0.05
CA ARG A 345 10.43 10.61 -1.47
C ARG A 345 11.81 11.20 -1.75
N ARG A 346 12.33 12.03 -0.84
CA ARG A 346 13.66 12.65 -0.94
C ARG A 346 14.80 11.77 -0.42
N ASN A 347 14.50 10.57 0.07
CA ASN A 347 15.45 9.67 0.74
C ASN A 347 16.12 10.27 1.99
N GLU A 348 15.55 11.32 2.60
CA GLU A 348 16.09 11.97 3.81
C GLU A 348 16.02 11.05 5.05
N HIS A 349 15.08 10.11 5.05
CA HIS A 349 15.01 9.03 6.05
C HIS A 349 16.20 8.05 6.01
N ILE A 350 16.99 8.08 4.94
CA ILE A 350 18.20 7.27 4.75
C ILE A 350 19.39 8.19 5.03
N GLN A 351 19.68 8.44 6.31
CA GLN A 351 20.92 9.13 6.65
C GLN A 351 22.11 8.29 6.16
N SER A 352 22.85 8.82 5.19
CA SER A 352 24.13 8.28 4.78
C SER A 352 25.18 8.84 5.71
N VAL A 353 25.78 8.00 6.55
CA VAL A 353 27.00 8.38 7.27
C VAL A 353 28.03 8.75 6.19
N PRO A 354 28.65 9.95 6.23
CA PRO A 354 29.69 10.30 5.28
C PRO A 354 30.83 9.29 5.35
N ALA A 355 31.17 8.68 4.21
CA ALA A 355 32.25 7.71 4.05
C ALA A 355 33.65 8.34 4.13
N THR A 356 33.92 9.14 5.16
CA THR A 356 35.22 9.79 5.38
C THR A 356 35.72 9.48 6.78
N GLY A 357 36.54 8.44 6.90
CA GLY A 357 37.31 8.15 8.12
C GLY A 357 37.42 6.67 8.43
N ARG A 358 38.48 6.03 7.94
CA ARG A 358 38.84 4.63 8.21
C ARG A 358 38.85 4.31 9.72
N LEU A 359 37.86 3.61 10.22
CA LEU A 359 37.99 2.68 11.35
C LEU A 359 37.13 1.44 11.03
N LYS A 360 37.80 0.33 10.74
CA LYS A 360 37.18 -0.99 10.58
C LYS A 360 36.58 -1.41 11.92
N GLY A 361 35.30 -1.76 11.93
CA GLY A 361 34.69 -2.58 12.98
C GLY A 361 33.93 -1.82 14.07
N GLN A 362 32.77 -1.27 13.73
CA GLN A 362 31.65 -1.13 14.68
C GLN A 362 30.38 -0.81 13.90
N ASP A 363 29.59 -1.84 13.62
CA ASP A 363 28.18 -1.67 13.24
C ASP A 363 27.44 -1.19 14.50
N GLY A 364 27.09 0.09 14.54
CA GLY A 364 26.42 0.69 15.69
C GLY A 364 25.60 1.89 15.26
N ASP A 365 24.28 1.72 15.21
CA ASP A 365 23.30 2.80 15.13
C ASP A 365 23.59 3.80 16.26
N SER A 366 24.17 4.95 15.90
CA SER A 366 24.74 5.92 16.84
C SER A 366 23.70 6.83 17.51
N ASN A 367 22.47 6.36 17.74
CA ASN A 367 21.40 7.10 18.43
C ASN A 367 20.87 6.39 19.68
N PHE A 368 21.57 5.36 20.15
CA PHE A 368 21.24 4.72 21.41
C PHE A 368 22.08 5.32 22.53
N VAL A 369 21.47 5.60 23.68
CA VAL A 369 22.20 5.84 24.94
C VAL A 369 22.89 4.54 25.33
N SER A 370 23.99 4.25 24.64
CA SER A 370 24.95 3.24 25.00
C SER A 370 26.04 3.98 25.77
N SER A 371 26.28 3.54 27.00
CA SER A 371 27.52 3.84 27.71
C SER A 371 28.71 3.49 26.82
N PRO A 372 29.87 4.15 26.98
CA PRO A 372 31.06 3.81 26.22
C PRO A 372 31.42 2.35 26.51
N VAL A 373 31.31 1.47 25.51
CA VAL A 373 31.82 0.10 25.62
C VAL A 373 33.33 0.18 25.59
N SER A 374 33.97 -0.16 26.71
CA SER A 374 35.40 -0.35 26.82
C SER A 374 35.81 -1.51 25.90
N SER A 375 36.55 -1.21 24.83
CA SER A 375 37.12 -2.22 23.93
C SER A 375 38.21 -3.03 24.64
N ILE A 376 37.83 -4.08 25.38
CA ILE A 376 38.76 -5.10 25.91
C ILE A 376 38.08 -6.48 25.84
N ALA A 377 37.87 -7.01 24.63
CA ALA A 377 37.69 -8.44 24.42
C ALA A 377 37.89 -8.78 22.92
N SER A 378 38.78 -9.73 22.64
CA SER A 378 39.15 -10.29 21.32
C SER A 378 40.22 -9.56 20.50
N LEU A 379 41.41 -9.43 21.09
CA LEU A 379 42.65 -9.56 20.31
C LEU A 379 43.13 -10.99 20.44
N GLY A 380 42.91 -11.79 19.40
CA GLY A 380 43.44 -13.13 19.25
C GLY A 380 43.40 -13.51 17.77
N GLU A 381 44.58 -13.51 17.14
CA GLU A 381 45.09 -14.46 16.13
C GLU A 381 44.15 -14.80 14.94
N ASP A 382 44.50 -14.78 13.66
CA ASP A 382 45.78 -14.73 12.94
C ASP A 382 45.46 -14.65 11.43
N VAL A 383 46.31 -13.96 10.66
CA VAL A 383 46.80 -14.26 9.29
C VAL A 383 45.85 -14.45 8.07
N GLY A 384 46.16 -13.67 7.01
CA GLY A 384 46.10 -14.09 5.59
C GLY A 384 45.06 -13.34 4.74
N ASP A 385 45.40 -12.21 4.12
CA ASP A 385 46.00 -12.05 2.77
C ASP A 385 45.02 -12.29 1.60
N GLY A 386 45.02 -11.39 0.60
CA GLY A 386 44.30 -11.58 -0.66
C GLY A 386 43.49 -10.38 -1.17
N SER A 387 44.17 -9.49 -1.87
CA SER A 387 43.71 -8.38 -2.71
C SER A 387 42.66 -8.72 -3.79
N GLU A 388 41.81 -7.77 -4.18
CA GLU A 388 41.87 -7.01 -5.45
C GLU A 388 40.58 -6.22 -5.75
N ASP A 389 40.81 -5.08 -6.39
CA ASP A 389 39.90 -4.03 -6.84
C ASP A 389 38.81 -4.48 -7.85
N VAL A 390 37.77 -3.66 -8.02
CA VAL A 390 37.48 -2.96 -9.31
C VAL A 390 36.19 -2.13 -9.20
N SER A 391 36.35 -0.84 -9.46
CA SER A 391 35.35 0.21 -9.65
C SER A 391 34.73 0.22 -11.06
N GLY A 392 33.48 0.66 -11.20
CA GLY A 392 32.89 1.12 -12.46
C GLY A 392 31.47 1.67 -12.24
N VAL A 393 31.20 2.99 -12.18
CA VAL A 393 31.19 4.03 -13.24
C VAL A 393 29.82 4.15 -13.95
N TYR A 394 29.10 5.22 -13.58
CA TYR A 394 28.26 6.17 -14.36
C TYR A 394 27.07 5.72 -15.24
N GLY A 395 26.02 6.57 -15.24
CA GLY A 395 25.47 7.09 -16.50
C GLY A 395 23.95 7.08 -16.71
N GLU A 396 23.28 8.17 -16.30
CA GLU A 396 22.37 9.04 -17.08
C GLU A 396 21.26 8.48 -18.03
N ASP A 397 20.04 8.97 -17.77
CA ASP A 397 19.00 9.50 -18.67
C ASP A 397 18.63 8.80 -20.00
N VAL A 398 17.40 8.26 -20.07
CA VAL A 398 16.57 8.30 -21.29
C VAL A 398 15.08 8.36 -20.94
N SER A 399 14.41 9.44 -21.36
CA SER A 399 12.96 9.52 -21.58
C SER A 399 12.62 8.92 -22.96
N ILE A 400 11.40 8.39 -23.18
CA ILE A 400 10.62 8.45 -24.44
C ILE A 400 9.42 7.46 -24.43
N THR A 401 8.24 8.06 -24.63
CA THR A 401 6.97 7.65 -25.27
C THR A 401 6.57 6.19 -25.52
N ASP A 402 5.33 5.90 -25.09
CA ASP A 402 4.21 5.26 -25.82
C ASP A 402 4.53 4.45 -27.10
N SER A 403 4.64 3.13 -27.00
CA SER A 403 4.12 2.16 -27.98
C SER A 403 4.16 0.76 -27.37
N GLY A 404 3.12 -0.04 -27.59
CA GLY A 404 3.08 -1.42 -27.13
C GLY A 404 4.15 -2.27 -27.79
N ASP A 405 4.71 -3.20 -27.02
CA ASP A 405 4.89 -4.58 -27.45
C ASP A 405 5.19 -5.47 -26.24
N ASP A 406 4.53 -6.63 -26.23
CA ASP A 406 4.89 -7.79 -25.44
C ASP A 406 6.35 -8.14 -25.70
N HIS A 407 7.21 -8.15 -24.68
CA HIS A 407 8.31 -9.10 -24.53
C HIS A 407 9.04 -8.82 -23.20
N LEU A 408 9.63 -9.90 -22.66
CA LEU A 408 10.57 -9.97 -21.53
C LEU A 408 9.97 -10.31 -20.15
N LEU A 409 9.48 -11.55 -20.06
CA LEU A 409 9.75 -12.40 -18.90
C LEU A 409 11.23 -12.79 -18.98
N GLY A 410 12.04 -12.27 -18.05
CA GLY A 410 13.44 -12.66 -17.86
C GLY A 410 13.73 -12.65 -16.36
N ASP A 411 14.32 -13.75 -15.88
CA ASP A 411 14.58 -14.08 -14.47
C ASP A 411 15.05 -12.89 -13.63
N ALA A 412 14.24 -12.48 -12.67
CA ALA A 412 14.65 -11.55 -11.63
C ALA A 412 15.23 -12.35 -10.45
N VAL A 413 16.56 -12.33 -10.36
CA VAL A 413 17.33 -12.73 -9.19
C VAL A 413 16.76 -12.02 -7.95
N GLU A 414 16.32 -12.79 -6.96
CA GLU A 414 15.88 -12.29 -5.65
C GLU A 414 17.07 -11.63 -4.94
N LEU A 415 17.22 -10.31 -5.10
CA LEU A 415 18.11 -9.53 -4.25
C LEU A 415 17.41 -9.28 -2.91
N PRO A 416 18.01 -9.63 -1.76
CA PRO A 416 17.45 -9.31 -0.46
C PRO A 416 17.30 -7.79 -0.35
N MET A 417 16.07 -7.32 -0.18
CA MET A 417 15.74 -5.91 -0.03
C MET A 417 16.43 -5.37 1.22
N GLY A 418 17.47 -4.54 1.03
CA GLY A 418 18.20 -3.92 2.14
C GLY A 418 17.26 -3.09 3.04
N GLY A 419 17.61 -2.95 4.32
CA GLY A 419 16.77 -2.31 5.36
C GLY A 419 16.20 -0.93 4.99
N LYS A 420 16.83 -0.21 4.05
CA LYS A 420 16.33 1.03 3.44
C LYS A 420 14.92 0.88 2.85
N SER A 421 14.59 -0.26 2.23
CA SER A 421 13.26 -0.47 1.67
C SER A 421 12.20 -0.78 2.71
N LEU A 422 12.58 -1.44 3.81
CA LEU A 422 11.65 -1.72 4.90
C LEU A 422 11.27 -0.43 5.63
N ARG A 423 12.24 0.45 5.90
CA ARG A 423 11.98 1.78 6.48
C ARG A 423 11.02 2.58 5.62
N GLY A 424 11.31 2.73 4.33
CA GLY A 424 10.45 3.46 3.40
C GLY A 424 9.03 2.90 3.32
N PHE A 425 8.88 1.57 3.27
CA PHE A 425 7.57 0.91 3.32
C PHE A 425 6.83 1.20 4.63
N SER A 426 7.49 1.02 5.77
CA SER A 426 6.89 1.20 7.10
C SER A 426 6.45 2.65 7.33
N LEU A 427 7.23 3.62 6.85
CA LEU A 427 6.88 5.05 6.90
C LEU A 427 5.70 5.40 6.01
N LEU A 428 5.61 4.85 4.80
CA LEU A 428 4.45 5.06 3.92
C LEU A 428 3.21 4.34 4.47
N PHE A 429 3.38 3.17 5.06
CA PHE A 429 2.33 2.45 5.77
C PHE A 429 1.81 3.30 6.94
N MET A 430 2.69 3.88 7.76
CA MET A 430 2.31 4.82 8.82
C MET A 430 1.55 6.01 8.27
N ALA A 431 2.16 6.72 7.31
CA ALA A 431 1.64 7.97 6.83
C ALA A 431 0.25 7.81 6.20
N ALA A 432 0.01 6.73 5.45
CA ALA A 432 -1.29 6.44 4.86
C ALA A 432 -2.36 6.09 5.90
N HIS A 433 -2.07 5.21 6.86
CA HIS A 433 -3.06 4.75 7.84
C HIS A 433 -3.33 5.79 8.93
N VAL A 434 -2.29 6.48 9.41
CA VAL A 434 -2.44 7.62 10.34
C VAL A 434 -3.25 8.74 9.68
N ALA A 435 -2.97 9.08 8.42
CA ALA A 435 -3.80 10.06 7.73
C ALA A 435 -5.24 9.58 7.52
N ASP A 436 -5.45 8.29 7.27
CA ASP A 436 -6.80 7.73 7.12
C ASP A 436 -7.61 7.79 8.41
N ILE A 437 -7.02 7.44 9.57
CA ILE A 437 -7.71 7.54 10.87
C ILE A 437 -8.03 9.01 11.22
N CYS A 438 -7.12 9.94 10.92
CA CYS A 438 -7.28 11.36 11.25
C CYS A 438 -8.24 12.08 10.30
N ALA A 439 -8.36 11.64 9.05
CA ALA A 439 -9.22 12.29 8.08
C ALA A 439 -10.71 11.89 8.26
N PRO A 440 -11.65 12.83 8.09
CA PRO A 440 -13.07 12.50 8.12
C PRO A 440 -13.46 11.51 7.01
N PRO A 441 -14.34 10.53 7.30
CA PRO A 441 -14.63 9.42 6.37
C PRO A 441 -15.13 9.87 4.99
N MET A 442 -15.95 10.92 4.97
CA MET A 442 -16.66 11.42 3.78
C MET A 442 -15.97 12.64 3.14
N GLY A 443 -14.70 12.85 3.45
CA GLY A 443 -13.98 14.09 3.17
C GLY A 443 -14.19 15.13 4.27
N ALA A 444 -13.29 16.09 4.39
CA ALA A 444 -13.31 17.13 5.40
C ALA A 444 -14.30 18.26 5.04
N PRO A 445 -14.73 19.08 6.01
CA PRO A 445 -15.44 20.33 5.71
C PRO A 445 -14.77 21.14 4.60
N VAL A 446 -15.53 21.97 3.87
CA VAL A 446 -15.04 22.66 2.66
C VAL A 446 -13.80 23.53 2.95
N ASP A 447 -13.76 24.15 4.13
CA ASP A 447 -12.66 24.96 4.65
C ASP A 447 -11.39 24.15 4.96
N GLN A 448 -11.51 22.83 5.15
CA GLN A 448 -10.41 21.91 5.46
C GLN A 448 -10.23 20.81 4.39
N ILE A 449 -10.79 20.99 3.19
CA ILE A 449 -10.78 19.96 2.15
C ILE A 449 -9.37 19.50 1.75
N SER A 450 -8.36 20.37 1.95
CA SER A 450 -6.94 20.05 1.78
C SER A 450 -6.53 18.79 2.56
N VAL A 451 -7.05 18.58 3.77
CA VAL A 451 -6.80 17.38 4.59
C VAL A 451 -7.20 16.10 3.85
N THR A 452 -8.32 16.14 3.13
CA THR A 452 -8.79 14.99 2.34
C THR A 452 -7.90 14.72 1.15
N PHE A 453 -7.44 15.77 0.47
CA PHE A 453 -6.51 15.61 -0.66
C PHE A 453 -5.16 15.09 -0.19
N THR A 454 -4.62 15.61 0.91
CA THR A 454 -3.36 15.12 1.50
C THR A 454 -3.47 13.65 1.91
N ARG A 455 -4.56 13.25 2.60
CA ARG A 455 -4.85 11.84 2.90
C ARG A 455 -4.86 10.98 1.63
N ASN A 456 -5.54 11.43 0.57
CA ASN A 456 -5.61 10.69 -0.69
C ASN A 456 -4.23 10.57 -1.36
N GLU A 457 -3.39 11.60 -1.31
CA GLU A 457 -2.03 11.50 -1.83
C GLU A 457 -1.18 10.50 -1.05
N LEU A 458 -1.33 10.44 0.27
CA LEU A 458 -0.63 9.50 1.15
C LEU A 458 -1.06 8.05 0.86
N ILE A 459 -2.36 7.82 0.74
CA ILE A 459 -2.91 6.51 0.35
C ILE A 459 -2.41 6.10 -1.04
N ARG A 460 -2.40 7.03 -2.00
CA ARG A 460 -1.90 6.76 -3.36
C ARG A 460 -0.44 6.30 -3.31
N ASP A 461 0.42 7.01 -2.59
CA ASP A 461 1.85 6.68 -2.49
C ASP A 461 2.10 5.31 -1.85
N TYR A 462 1.32 4.94 -0.84
CA TYR A 462 1.35 3.60 -0.26
C TYR A 462 0.87 2.53 -1.25
N VAL A 463 -0.25 2.78 -1.95
CA VAL A 463 -0.83 1.88 -2.95
C VAL A 463 0.11 1.65 -4.14
N GLU A 464 0.87 2.66 -4.57
CA GLU A 464 1.87 2.54 -5.64
C GLU A 464 2.91 1.44 -5.38
N LEU A 465 3.20 1.11 -4.11
CA LEU A 465 4.16 0.08 -3.76
C LEU A 465 3.73 -1.34 -4.19
N PHE A 466 2.42 -1.61 -4.27
CA PHE A 466 1.89 -2.96 -4.48
C PHE A 466 0.73 -3.06 -5.49
N ARG A 467 0.29 -1.96 -6.11
CA ARG A 467 -0.84 -1.92 -7.07
C ARG A 467 -0.73 -2.91 -8.24
N TRP A 468 0.50 -3.26 -8.65
CA TRP A 468 0.76 -4.17 -9.76
C TRP A 468 0.94 -5.63 -9.32
N HIS A 469 1.04 -5.87 -8.02
CA HIS A 469 1.27 -7.20 -7.49
C HIS A 469 0.02 -8.09 -7.68
N PRO A 470 0.13 -9.29 -8.27
CA PRO A 470 -1.02 -10.15 -8.60
C PRO A 470 -1.93 -10.49 -7.42
N LEU A 471 -1.37 -10.57 -6.20
CA LEU A 471 -2.13 -10.89 -4.99
C LEU A 471 -2.67 -9.66 -4.23
N LEU A 472 -2.22 -8.45 -4.58
CA LEU A 472 -2.52 -7.23 -3.80
C LEU A 472 -3.18 -6.12 -4.64
N TRP A 473 -3.32 -6.28 -5.95
CA TRP A 473 -3.99 -5.29 -6.80
C TRP A 473 -5.42 -4.99 -6.34
N ARG A 474 -6.14 -5.99 -5.79
CA ARG A 474 -7.51 -5.81 -5.29
C ARG A 474 -7.53 -4.98 -4.03
N THR A 475 -6.56 -5.20 -3.13
CA THR A 475 -6.32 -4.36 -1.96
C THR A 475 -6.07 -2.91 -2.39
N ALA A 476 -5.17 -2.69 -3.36
CA ALA A 476 -4.88 -1.37 -3.93
C ALA A 476 -6.12 -0.70 -4.53
N ALA A 477 -6.88 -1.43 -5.34
CA ALA A 477 -8.11 -0.95 -5.94
C ALA A 477 -9.17 -0.59 -4.87
N THR A 478 -9.24 -1.37 -3.79
CA THR A 478 -10.16 -1.13 -2.68
C THR A 478 -9.80 0.15 -1.92
N TYR A 479 -8.53 0.36 -1.54
CA TYR A 479 -8.09 1.64 -0.94
C TYR A 479 -8.49 2.85 -1.81
N THR A 480 -8.34 2.71 -3.14
CA THR A 480 -8.67 3.76 -4.10
C THR A 480 -10.18 4.02 -4.17
N VAL A 481 -11.02 2.98 -4.18
CA VAL A 481 -12.50 3.08 -4.20
C VAL A 481 -13.05 3.69 -2.91
N TYR A 482 -12.47 3.34 -1.76
CA TYR A 482 -12.85 3.86 -0.45
C TYR A 482 -12.32 5.29 -0.17
N SER A 483 -11.71 5.95 -1.16
CA SER A 483 -11.14 7.29 -0.98
C SER A 483 -11.96 8.35 -1.74
N PRO A 484 -12.82 9.12 -1.04
CA PRO A 484 -13.60 10.19 -1.67
C PRO A 484 -12.67 11.20 -2.35
N PHE A 485 -13.05 11.68 -3.54
CA PHE A 485 -12.26 12.63 -4.32
C PHE A 485 -10.88 12.15 -4.81
N MET A 486 -10.55 10.86 -4.64
CA MET A 486 -9.39 10.27 -5.30
C MET A 486 -9.53 10.39 -6.82
N ASN A 487 -8.42 10.64 -7.53
CA ASN A 487 -8.45 10.69 -8.99
C ASN A 487 -8.92 9.34 -9.56
N PRO A 488 -10.10 9.25 -10.22
CA PRO A 488 -10.62 7.97 -10.68
C PRO A 488 -9.74 7.29 -11.75
N ALA A 489 -8.84 8.04 -12.37
CA ALA A 489 -7.81 7.49 -13.24
C ALA A 489 -6.88 6.49 -12.53
N GLU A 490 -6.65 6.63 -11.23
CA GLU A 490 -5.81 5.66 -10.48
C GLU A 490 -6.44 4.28 -10.41
N LEU A 491 -7.76 4.25 -10.15
CA LEU A 491 -8.53 3.01 -10.13
C LEU A 491 -8.56 2.37 -11.51
N TYR A 492 -8.82 3.18 -12.55
CA TYR A 492 -8.74 2.76 -13.95
C TYR A 492 -7.39 2.12 -14.26
N ARG A 493 -6.27 2.79 -13.94
CA ARG A 493 -4.92 2.26 -14.21
C ARG A 493 -4.67 0.94 -13.48
N THR A 494 -5.11 0.80 -12.23
CA THR A 494 -4.94 -0.42 -11.43
C THR A 494 -5.70 -1.59 -12.06
N VAL A 495 -6.97 -1.39 -12.41
CA VAL A 495 -7.82 -2.42 -13.03
C VAL A 495 -7.30 -2.82 -14.41
N ILE A 496 -6.95 -1.86 -15.28
CA ILE A 496 -6.48 -2.21 -16.63
C ILE A 496 -5.12 -2.90 -16.64
N GLY A 497 -4.23 -2.63 -15.68
CA GLY A 497 -2.93 -3.31 -15.64
C GLY A 497 -3.05 -4.78 -15.27
N GLN A 498 -4.17 -5.19 -14.66
CA GLN A 498 -4.47 -6.60 -14.43
C GLN A 498 -5.10 -7.28 -15.65
N THR A 499 -5.32 -6.58 -16.75
CA THR A 499 -6.02 -7.18 -17.90
C THR A 499 -5.23 -8.33 -18.53
N SER A 500 -3.89 -8.23 -18.60
CA SER A 500 -3.05 -9.32 -19.10
C SER A 500 -3.17 -10.58 -18.22
N ASN A 501 -3.24 -10.39 -16.90
CA ASN A 501 -3.46 -11.48 -15.95
C ASN A 501 -4.88 -12.05 -16.06
N ALA A 502 -5.90 -11.20 -16.20
CA ALA A 502 -7.30 -11.60 -16.38
C ALA A 502 -7.54 -12.43 -17.63
N VAL A 503 -6.74 -12.17 -18.66
CA VAL A 503 -6.72 -12.89 -19.92
C VAL A 503 -6.15 -14.31 -19.75
N ARG A 504 -5.09 -14.45 -18.93
CA ARG A 504 -4.41 -15.73 -18.68
C ARG A 504 -5.03 -16.57 -17.56
N ASP A 505 -5.63 -15.92 -16.57
CA ASP A 505 -6.14 -16.53 -15.34
C ASP A 505 -7.62 -16.22 -15.13
N ARG A 506 -8.43 -17.29 -15.13
CA ARG A 506 -9.87 -17.23 -14.87
C ARG A 506 -10.19 -16.66 -13.49
N TYR A 507 -9.35 -16.93 -12.48
CA TYR A 507 -9.57 -16.42 -11.14
C TYR A 507 -9.44 -14.89 -11.11
N THR A 508 -8.38 -14.34 -11.72
CA THR A 508 -8.19 -12.89 -11.87
C THR A 508 -9.34 -12.25 -12.67
N SER A 509 -9.79 -12.90 -13.74
CA SER A 509 -10.94 -12.44 -14.54
C SER A 509 -12.21 -12.30 -13.72
N LEU A 510 -12.60 -13.35 -12.98
CA LEU A 510 -13.75 -13.33 -12.09
C LEU A 510 -13.58 -12.31 -10.97
N SER A 511 -12.38 -12.22 -10.38
CA SER A 511 -12.06 -11.27 -9.33
C SER A 511 -12.24 -9.81 -9.79
N LEU A 512 -11.82 -9.49 -11.02
CA LEU A 512 -12.04 -8.16 -11.63
C LEU A 512 -13.53 -7.89 -11.85
N GLN A 513 -14.26 -8.84 -12.44
CA GLN A 513 -15.70 -8.69 -12.68
C GLN A 513 -16.47 -8.47 -11.38
N THR A 514 -16.22 -9.32 -10.37
CA THR A 514 -16.83 -9.17 -9.05
C THR A 514 -16.48 -7.82 -8.44
N PHE A 515 -15.20 -7.39 -8.49
CA PHE A 515 -14.81 -6.09 -7.92
C PHE A 515 -15.54 -4.92 -8.59
N ILE A 516 -15.65 -4.94 -9.93
CA ILE A 516 -16.37 -3.90 -10.67
C ILE A 516 -17.83 -3.86 -10.22
N GLN A 517 -18.51 -5.01 -10.18
CA GLN A 517 -19.94 -5.11 -9.82
C GLN A 517 -20.22 -4.73 -8.37
N THR A 518 -19.38 -5.16 -7.43
CA THR A 518 -19.67 -4.99 -5.99
C THR A 518 -19.22 -3.63 -5.44
N SER A 519 -18.29 -2.95 -6.09
CA SER A 519 -17.60 -1.80 -5.48
C SER A 519 -17.47 -0.56 -6.37
N TRP A 520 -17.50 -0.72 -7.70
CA TRP A 520 -17.30 0.40 -8.63
C TRP A 520 -18.56 0.74 -9.44
N GLU A 521 -19.43 -0.24 -9.70
CA GLU A 521 -20.70 -0.05 -10.39
C GLU A 521 -21.57 0.99 -9.66
N ASP A 522 -22.22 1.84 -10.43
CA ASP A 522 -23.05 2.95 -9.96
C ASP A 522 -24.17 2.48 -9.02
N ASN A 523 -24.75 1.32 -9.32
CA ASN A 523 -25.79 0.68 -8.54
C ASN A 523 -25.25 -0.24 -7.43
N SER A 524 -23.93 -0.33 -7.25
CA SER A 524 -23.38 -1.11 -6.16
C SER A 524 -23.78 -0.50 -4.81
N PRO A 525 -24.08 -1.31 -3.78
CA PRO A 525 -24.50 -0.79 -2.47
C PRO A 525 -23.51 0.23 -1.90
N PHE A 526 -22.22 0.00 -2.15
CA PHE A 526 -21.16 0.92 -1.74
C PHE A 526 -21.24 2.27 -2.48
N GLN A 527 -21.32 2.28 -3.81
CA GLN A 527 -21.38 3.53 -4.58
C GLN A 527 -22.66 4.31 -4.32
N VAL A 528 -23.80 3.62 -4.17
CA VAL A 528 -25.07 4.24 -3.81
C VAL A 528 -24.96 4.95 -2.46
N ALA A 529 -24.41 4.29 -1.44
CA ALA A 529 -24.19 4.89 -0.14
C ALA A 529 -23.20 6.06 -0.20
N LEU A 530 -22.05 5.88 -0.84
CA LEU A 530 -21.01 6.92 -0.97
C LEU A 530 -21.56 8.17 -1.67
N ARG A 531 -22.28 8.01 -2.80
CA ARG A 531 -22.85 9.14 -3.55
C ARG A 531 -23.89 9.89 -2.74
N ARG A 532 -24.79 9.17 -2.06
CA ARG A 532 -25.80 9.77 -1.18
C ARG A 532 -25.14 10.62 -0.11
N LEU A 533 -24.14 10.07 0.58
CA LEU A 533 -23.45 10.77 1.66
C LEU A 533 -22.63 11.97 1.19
N LEU A 534 -22.03 11.89 0.00
CA LEU A 534 -21.35 13.04 -0.60
C LEU A 534 -22.35 14.15 -0.96
N HIS A 535 -23.53 13.80 -1.47
CA HIS A 535 -24.59 14.78 -1.76
C HIS A 535 -25.19 15.40 -0.49
N ASP A 536 -25.36 14.61 0.57
CA ASP A 536 -25.84 15.09 1.86
C ASP A 536 -24.81 16.04 2.50
N LYS A 537 -23.52 15.72 2.41
CA LYS A 537 -22.43 16.53 2.98
C LYS A 537 -22.13 17.80 2.17
N TYR A 538 -22.24 17.73 0.85
CA TYR A 538 -21.93 18.84 -0.06
C TYR A 538 -23.11 19.10 -1.01
N PRO A 539 -24.23 19.61 -0.48
CA PRO A 539 -25.43 19.84 -1.28
C PRO A 539 -25.14 20.80 -2.44
N ALA A 540 -25.64 20.47 -3.63
CA ALA A 540 -25.49 21.25 -4.87
C ALA A 540 -24.04 21.54 -5.32
N SER A 541 -23.03 20.83 -4.82
CA SER A 541 -21.64 20.99 -5.26
C SER A 541 -21.42 20.47 -6.69
N ALA A 542 -21.20 21.38 -7.65
CA ALA A 542 -20.86 21.01 -9.02
C ALA A 542 -19.57 20.17 -9.12
N THR A 543 -18.63 20.37 -8.19
CA THR A 543 -17.38 19.59 -8.10
C THR A 543 -17.65 18.13 -7.77
N VAL A 544 -18.56 17.86 -6.83
CA VAL A 544 -18.98 16.49 -6.46
C VAL A 544 -19.63 15.81 -7.66
N SER A 545 -20.56 16.47 -8.34
CA SER A 545 -21.22 15.91 -9.52
C SER A 545 -20.23 15.60 -10.65
N ARG A 546 -19.25 16.49 -10.89
CA ARG A 546 -18.18 16.25 -11.87
C ARG A 546 -17.29 15.07 -11.47
N TRP A 547 -16.96 14.93 -10.19
CA TRP A 547 -16.17 13.79 -9.71
C TRP A 547 -16.94 12.47 -9.88
N ILE A 548 -18.23 12.42 -9.53
CA ILE A 548 -19.09 11.23 -9.74
C ILE A 548 -19.14 10.87 -11.23
N SER A 549 -19.36 11.86 -12.11
CA SER A 549 -19.34 11.62 -13.56
C SER A 549 -17.98 11.11 -14.05
N ALA A 550 -16.87 11.57 -13.47
CA ALA A 550 -15.55 11.05 -13.78
C ALA A 550 -15.36 9.60 -13.31
N VAL A 551 -15.85 9.24 -12.11
CA VAL A 551 -15.85 7.85 -11.60
C VAL A 551 -16.58 6.93 -12.57
N ASP A 552 -17.77 7.33 -13.02
CA ASP A 552 -18.56 6.57 -13.99
C ASP A 552 -17.87 6.48 -15.34
N PHE A 553 -17.35 7.59 -15.88
CA PHE A 553 -16.61 7.60 -17.14
C PHE A 553 -15.42 6.61 -17.12
N TYR A 554 -14.60 6.65 -16.07
CA TYR A 554 -13.43 5.77 -15.96
C TYR A 554 -13.82 4.31 -15.75
N ARG A 555 -14.96 4.03 -15.09
CA ARG A 555 -15.52 2.66 -14.99
C ARG A 555 -15.88 2.12 -16.35
N HIS A 556 -16.71 2.85 -17.11
CA HIS A 556 -17.13 2.44 -18.46
C HIS A 556 -15.90 2.22 -19.36
N LYS A 557 -14.94 3.15 -19.31
CA LYS A 557 -13.68 3.03 -20.03
C LYS A 557 -12.87 1.79 -19.63
N ALA A 558 -12.82 1.43 -18.34
CA ALA A 558 -12.12 0.23 -17.87
C ALA A 558 -12.78 -1.05 -18.38
N VAL A 559 -14.11 -1.15 -18.22
CA VAL A 559 -14.92 -2.27 -18.71
C VAL A 559 -14.74 -2.41 -20.23
N ASP A 560 -14.72 -1.30 -20.96
CA ASP A 560 -14.54 -1.30 -22.40
C ASP A 560 -13.16 -1.82 -22.83
N VAL A 561 -12.11 -1.47 -22.11
CA VAL A 561 -10.75 -1.96 -22.39
C VAL A 561 -10.62 -3.44 -22.01
N LEU A 562 -11.16 -3.83 -20.86
CA LEU A 562 -11.15 -5.20 -20.37
C LEU A 562 -11.87 -6.15 -21.34
N ASN A 563 -13.10 -5.81 -21.73
CA ASN A 563 -13.90 -6.60 -22.67
C ASN A 563 -13.19 -6.73 -24.02
N ARG A 564 -12.63 -5.65 -24.58
CA ARG A 564 -11.87 -5.72 -25.84
C ARG A 564 -10.70 -6.70 -25.78
N LYS A 565 -9.94 -6.70 -24.69
CA LYS A 565 -8.80 -7.60 -24.51
C LYS A 565 -9.24 -9.05 -24.29
N LEU A 566 -10.27 -9.28 -23.47
CA LEU A 566 -10.84 -10.62 -23.26
C LEU A 566 -11.45 -11.20 -24.54
N ILE A 567 -12.18 -10.41 -25.32
CA ILE A 567 -12.73 -10.82 -26.63
C ILE A 567 -11.58 -11.23 -27.56
N ARG A 568 -10.51 -10.41 -27.64
CA ARG A 568 -9.35 -10.71 -28.48
C ARG A 568 -8.68 -12.02 -28.07
N GLU A 569 -8.44 -12.23 -26.78
CA GLU A 569 -7.84 -13.48 -26.31
C GLU A 569 -8.72 -14.69 -26.64
N LYS A 570 -10.03 -14.60 -26.36
CA LYS A 570 -10.93 -15.72 -26.64
C LYS A 570 -10.95 -16.07 -28.12
N MET A 571 -10.86 -15.07 -29.00
CA MET A 571 -10.68 -15.29 -30.43
C MET A 571 -9.35 -15.99 -30.74
N THR A 572 -8.22 -15.57 -30.16
CA THR A 572 -6.90 -16.17 -30.42
C THR A 572 -6.78 -17.59 -29.86
N CYS A 573 -7.45 -17.91 -28.75
CA CYS A 573 -7.51 -19.26 -28.18
C CYS A 573 -8.50 -20.20 -28.91
N GLY A 574 -9.26 -19.69 -29.89
CA GLY A 574 -10.25 -20.47 -30.65
C GLY A 574 -11.60 -20.69 -29.95
N ASP A 575 -11.84 -20.06 -28.79
CA ASP A 575 -13.13 -20.01 -28.07
C ASP A 575 -14.04 -18.92 -28.67
N THR A 576 -14.33 -19.08 -29.96
CA THR A 576 -15.05 -18.06 -30.75
C THR A 576 -16.49 -17.86 -30.31
N ALA A 577 -17.18 -18.90 -29.84
CA ALA A 577 -18.55 -18.80 -29.35
C ALA A 577 -18.64 -17.87 -28.13
N SER A 578 -17.75 -18.05 -27.15
CA SER A 578 -17.72 -17.19 -25.97
C SER A 578 -17.24 -15.77 -26.29
N ALA A 579 -16.32 -15.62 -27.26
CA ALA A 579 -15.89 -14.31 -27.74
C ALA A 579 -17.05 -13.53 -28.37
N VAL A 580 -17.85 -14.18 -29.22
CA VAL A 580 -19.03 -13.57 -29.85
C VAL A 580 -20.10 -13.25 -28.83
N TRP A 581 -20.39 -14.17 -27.90
CA TRP A 581 -21.31 -13.91 -26.80
C TRP A 581 -20.90 -12.65 -26.02
N LEU A 582 -19.64 -12.58 -25.57
CA LEU A 582 -19.13 -11.43 -24.82
C LEU A 582 -19.16 -10.14 -25.66
N ALA A 583 -18.86 -10.21 -26.96
CA ALA A 583 -18.89 -9.06 -27.85
C ALA A 583 -20.30 -8.52 -28.11
N LEU A 584 -21.32 -9.38 -28.07
CA LEU A 584 -22.72 -8.97 -28.16
C LEU A 584 -23.21 -8.36 -26.86
N GLU A 585 -22.97 -9.04 -25.73
CA GLU A 585 -23.33 -8.53 -24.39
C GLU A 585 -22.70 -7.17 -24.11
N SER A 586 -21.44 -6.98 -24.49
CA SER A 586 -20.74 -5.70 -24.31
C SER A 586 -20.98 -4.67 -25.42
N GLN A 587 -21.77 -4.99 -26.45
CA GLN A 587 -21.95 -4.18 -27.68
C GLN A 587 -20.63 -3.83 -28.41
N GLN A 588 -19.55 -4.57 -28.16
CA GLN A 588 -18.24 -4.42 -28.81
C GLN A 588 -18.06 -5.38 -29.99
N SER A 589 -19.08 -5.47 -30.83
CA SER A 589 -19.17 -6.47 -31.90
C SER A 589 -18.32 -6.18 -33.14
N LYS A 590 -17.77 -4.96 -33.31
CA LYS A 590 -17.15 -4.53 -34.57
C LYS A 590 -15.98 -5.41 -35.03
N SER A 591 -15.04 -5.76 -34.14
CA SER A 591 -13.88 -6.59 -34.50
C SER A 591 -14.30 -8.00 -34.89
N VAL A 592 -15.20 -8.60 -34.10
CA VAL A 592 -15.78 -9.92 -34.34
C VAL A 592 -16.56 -9.94 -35.66
N GLN A 593 -17.38 -8.91 -35.90
CA GLN A 593 -18.14 -8.75 -37.14
C GLN A 593 -17.21 -8.72 -38.36
N VAL A 594 -16.15 -7.92 -38.33
CA VAL A 594 -15.19 -7.83 -39.45
C VAL A 594 -14.52 -9.18 -39.70
N HIS A 595 -14.05 -9.86 -38.65
CA HIS A 595 -13.44 -11.19 -38.75
C HIS A 595 -14.36 -12.22 -39.40
N PHE A 596 -15.62 -12.31 -38.95
CA PHE A 596 -16.57 -13.25 -39.53
C PHE A 596 -17.02 -12.85 -40.94
N GLU A 597 -17.14 -11.55 -41.25
CA GLU A 597 -17.38 -11.10 -42.63
C GLU A 597 -16.25 -11.52 -43.57
N GLU A 598 -14.99 -11.43 -43.11
CA GLU A 598 -13.82 -11.91 -43.86
C GLU A 598 -13.91 -13.42 -44.11
N ILE A 599 -14.18 -14.22 -43.07
CA ILE A 599 -14.35 -15.67 -43.22
C ILE A 599 -15.49 -16.00 -44.20
N LEU A 600 -16.65 -15.35 -44.08
CA LEU A 600 -17.82 -15.59 -44.94
C LEU A 600 -17.57 -15.21 -46.41
N ARG A 601 -16.60 -14.33 -46.67
CA ARG A 601 -16.13 -13.92 -48.00
C ARG A 601 -15.04 -14.83 -48.56
N THR A 602 -14.62 -15.87 -47.84
CA THR A 602 -13.70 -16.89 -48.36
C THR A 602 -14.43 -18.07 -49.01
N PRO A 603 -13.81 -18.79 -49.97
CA PRO A 603 -14.39 -20.03 -50.52
C PRO A 603 -14.58 -21.12 -49.46
N ASN A 604 -13.84 -21.07 -48.36
CA ASN A 604 -13.84 -22.07 -47.30
C ASN A 604 -14.84 -21.76 -46.17
N ALA A 605 -15.70 -20.74 -46.30
CA ALA A 605 -16.65 -20.38 -45.25
C ALA A 605 -17.55 -21.54 -44.80
N LEU A 606 -17.94 -22.42 -45.74
CA LEU A 606 -18.72 -23.63 -45.45
C LEU A 606 -17.95 -24.64 -44.59
N LEU A 607 -16.62 -24.64 -44.64
CA LEU A 607 -15.74 -25.56 -43.91
C LEU A 607 -15.18 -24.95 -42.62
N SER A 608 -15.35 -23.65 -42.38
CA SER A 608 -14.81 -22.96 -41.20
C SER A 608 -15.38 -23.54 -39.90
N ASP A 609 -14.48 -23.99 -39.01
CA ASP A 609 -14.83 -24.45 -37.67
C ASP A 609 -15.39 -23.32 -36.80
N GLU A 610 -14.90 -22.09 -36.98
CA GLU A 610 -15.35 -20.94 -36.20
C GLU A 610 -16.80 -20.58 -36.51
N VAL A 611 -17.16 -20.55 -37.81
CA VAL A 611 -18.54 -20.34 -38.26
C VAL A 611 -19.44 -21.44 -37.72
N GLN A 612 -18.96 -22.69 -37.72
CA GLN A 612 -19.70 -23.82 -37.16
C GLN A 612 -19.93 -23.68 -35.65
N ARG A 613 -18.90 -23.32 -34.87
CA ARG A 613 -19.02 -23.15 -33.40
C ARG A 613 -20.00 -22.03 -33.05
N VAL A 614 -19.92 -20.88 -33.73
CA VAL A 614 -20.87 -19.77 -33.51
C VAL A 614 -22.28 -20.13 -33.96
N GLY A 615 -22.43 -20.76 -35.13
CA GLY A 615 -23.73 -21.24 -35.61
C GLY A 615 -24.37 -22.28 -34.69
N GLN A 616 -23.56 -23.19 -34.14
CA GLN A 616 -24.00 -24.14 -33.12
C GLN A 616 -24.45 -23.43 -31.85
N ALA A 617 -23.66 -22.48 -31.35
CA ALA A 617 -23.96 -21.71 -30.14
C ALA A 617 -25.29 -20.94 -30.27
N LEU A 618 -25.55 -20.34 -31.43
CA LEU A 618 -26.83 -19.71 -31.78
C LEU A 618 -27.97 -20.74 -31.80
N SER A 619 -27.77 -21.91 -32.42
CA SER A 619 -28.78 -22.97 -32.47
C SER A 619 -29.14 -23.55 -31.09
N SER A 620 -28.19 -23.51 -30.15
CA SER A 620 -28.38 -23.95 -28.76
C SER A 620 -28.86 -22.85 -27.81
N SER A 621 -29.17 -21.65 -28.32
CA SER A 621 -29.58 -20.48 -27.52
C SER A 621 -28.53 -20.01 -26.50
N PHE A 622 -27.26 -20.37 -26.66
CA PHE A 622 -26.16 -19.81 -25.88
C PHE A 622 -25.90 -18.35 -26.27
N ILE A 623 -26.06 -18.03 -27.56
CA ILE A 623 -26.00 -16.67 -28.08
C ILE A 623 -27.42 -16.27 -28.48
N SER A 624 -27.94 -15.18 -27.90
CA SER A 624 -29.19 -14.57 -28.36
C SER A 624 -28.92 -13.64 -29.53
N VAL A 625 -29.67 -13.82 -30.61
CA VAL A 625 -29.62 -12.94 -31.79
C VAL A 625 -30.14 -11.55 -31.45
N ASP A 626 -31.10 -11.47 -30.52
CA ASP A 626 -31.74 -10.22 -30.08
C ASP A 626 -30.78 -9.33 -29.27
N ALA A 627 -29.65 -9.86 -28.82
CA ALA A 627 -28.61 -9.08 -28.15
C ALA A 627 -27.87 -8.12 -29.10
N SER A 628 -27.94 -8.34 -30.42
CA SER A 628 -27.23 -7.52 -31.40
C SER A 628 -28.02 -6.27 -31.81
N GLN A 629 -27.55 -5.08 -31.39
CA GLN A 629 -28.10 -3.80 -31.87
C GLN A 629 -27.59 -3.42 -33.27
N ASN A 630 -26.54 -4.09 -33.77
CA ASN A 630 -25.92 -3.81 -35.05
C ASN A 630 -26.48 -4.74 -36.14
N LEU A 631 -27.17 -4.16 -37.14
CA LEU A 631 -27.78 -4.90 -38.25
C LEU A 631 -26.76 -5.73 -39.06
N ARG A 632 -25.52 -5.24 -39.22
CA ARG A 632 -24.49 -6.01 -39.94
C ARG A 632 -24.06 -7.24 -39.14
N MET A 633 -23.87 -7.09 -37.83
CA MET A 633 -23.57 -8.23 -36.95
C MET A 633 -24.72 -9.23 -36.92
N LEU A 634 -25.97 -8.75 -36.88
CA LEU A 634 -27.16 -9.59 -37.00
C LEU A 634 -27.13 -10.43 -38.29
N ASN A 635 -26.83 -9.82 -39.44
CA ASN A 635 -26.72 -10.55 -40.71
C ASN A 635 -25.60 -11.60 -40.69
N VAL A 636 -24.47 -11.30 -40.06
CA VAL A 636 -23.35 -12.24 -39.86
C VAL A 636 -23.78 -13.43 -39.01
N LEU A 637 -24.47 -13.19 -37.88
CA LEU A 637 -24.98 -14.25 -37.00
C LEU A 637 -26.00 -15.14 -37.72
N CYS A 638 -26.94 -14.53 -38.45
CA CYS A 638 -27.92 -15.26 -39.27
C CYS A 638 -27.24 -16.13 -40.33
N ALA A 639 -26.19 -15.61 -41.00
CA ALA A 639 -25.41 -16.39 -41.96
C ALA A 639 -24.69 -17.57 -41.29
N CYS A 640 -24.09 -17.37 -40.11
CA CYS A 640 -23.42 -18.44 -39.37
C CYS A 640 -24.42 -19.53 -38.94
N ALA A 641 -25.58 -19.15 -38.40
CA ALA A 641 -26.65 -20.08 -38.03
C ALA A 641 -27.19 -20.83 -39.26
N ALA A 642 -27.40 -20.15 -40.39
CA ALA A 642 -27.87 -20.78 -41.62
C ALA A 642 -26.86 -21.79 -42.18
N LEU A 643 -25.56 -21.44 -42.20
CA LEU A 643 -24.50 -22.34 -42.65
C LEU A 643 -24.37 -23.56 -41.73
N PHE A 644 -24.47 -23.37 -40.43
CA PHE A 644 -24.48 -24.48 -39.46
C PHE A 644 -25.67 -25.42 -39.68
N GLU A 645 -26.90 -24.89 -39.77
CA GLU A 645 -28.09 -25.69 -40.01
C GLU A 645 -28.02 -26.42 -41.36
N TYR A 646 -27.47 -25.78 -42.40
CA TYR A 646 -27.24 -26.41 -43.69
C TYR A 646 -26.23 -27.58 -43.58
N ARG A 647 -25.10 -27.39 -42.89
CA ARG A 647 -24.12 -28.46 -42.65
C ARG A 647 -24.74 -29.61 -41.85
N LYS A 648 -25.50 -29.29 -40.81
CA LYS A 648 -26.21 -30.28 -39.97
C LYS A 648 -27.24 -31.08 -40.78
N ALA A 649 -27.99 -30.41 -41.66
CA ALA A 649 -28.93 -31.05 -42.57
C ALA A 649 -28.22 -31.96 -43.60
N CYS A 650 -27.10 -31.49 -44.17
CA CYS A 650 -26.26 -32.29 -45.08
C CYS A 650 -25.68 -33.53 -44.38
N ALA A 651 -25.17 -33.39 -43.15
CA ALA A 651 -24.66 -34.50 -42.36
C ALA A 651 -25.77 -35.51 -42.01
N SER A 652 -26.98 -35.03 -41.67
CA SER A 652 -28.14 -35.88 -41.42
C SER A 652 -28.56 -36.65 -42.67
N ALA A 653 -28.50 -36.02 -43.85
CA ALA A 653 -28.76 -36.68 -45.13
C ALA A 653 -27.68 -37.74 -45.47
N GLN A 654 -26.41 -37.49 -45.14
CA GLN A 654 -25.34 -38.46 -45.37
C GLN A 654 -25.45 -39.68 -44.44
N ARG A 655 -25.83 -39.49 -43.16
CA ARG A 655 -26.08 -40.59 -42.21
C ARG A 655 -27.26 -41.47 -42.62
N GLY A 656 -28.17 -40.96 -43.44
CA GLY A 656 -29.31 -41.70 -44.01
C GLY A 656 -28.94 -42.79 -45.04
N GLY A 657 -27.65 -42.97 -45.36
CA GLY A 657 -27.12 -44.23 -45.91
C GLY A 657 -27.58 -44.65 -47.32
N GLY A 658 -28.15 -43.75 -48.13
CA GLY A 658 -28.63 -44.12 -49.46
C GLY A 658 -28.53 -43.00 -50.48
N SER A 659 -28.39 -43.40 -51.75
CA SER A 659 -28.47 -42.52 -52.93
C SER A 659 -29.57 -41.47 -52.77
N SER A 660 -29.39 -40.26 -53.31
CA SER A 660 -30.33 -39.12 -53.19
C SER A 660 -31.80 -39.46 -53.45
N ALA A 661 -32.08 -40.58 -54.12
CA ALA A 661 -33.40 -41.13 -54.37
C ALA A 661 -34.12 -41.72 -53.13
N SER A 662 -33.45 -42.04 -52.02
CA SER A 662 -34.04 -42.75 -50.87
C SER A 662 -34.09 -41.94 -49.56
N LEU A 663 -33.83 -40.63 -49.59
CA LEU A 663 -33.88 -39.81 -48.39
C LEU A 663 -35.33 -39.61 -47.91
N PRO A 664 -35.62 -39.75 -46.60
CA PRO A 664 -36.94 -39.44 -46.07
C PRO A 664 -37.35 -38.01 -46.45
N VAL A 665 -38.62 -37.84 -46.86
CA VAL A 665 -39.15 -36.54 -47.31
C VAL A 665 -38.89 -35.42 -46.30
N GLY A 666 -38.96 -35.72 -45.00
CA GLY A 666 -38.65 -34.77 -43.94
C GLY A 666 -37.20 -34.25 -43.95
N VAL A 667 -36.22 -35.13 -44.22
CA VAL A 667 -34.80 -34.77 -44.33
C VAL A 667 -34.58 -33.89 -45.56
N VAL A 668 -35.20 -34.25 -46.69
CA VAL A 668 -35.12 -33.49 -47.93
C VAL A 668 -35.70 -32.08 -47.77
N GLN A 669 -36.90 -31.97 -47.18
CA GLN A 669 -37.52 -30.68 -46.91
C GLN A 669 -36.69 -29.84 -45.94
N HIS A 670 -36.12 -30.45 -44.90
CA HIS A 670 -35.24 -29.75 -43.97
C HIS A 670 -33.98 -29.21 -44.66
N LEU A 671 -33.34 -30.01 -45.52
CA LEU A 671 -32.17 -29.57 -46.30
C LEU A 671 -32.52 -28.42 -47.25
N LEU A 672 -33.63 -28.51 -47.98
CA LEU A 672 -34.07 -27.40 -48.84
C LEU A 672 -34.37 -26.12 -48.05
N ARG A 673 -35.00 -26.23 -46.87
CA ARG A 673 -35.22 -25.09 -45.97
C ARG A 673 -33.91 -24.51 -45.44
N ALA A 674 -32.93 -25.35 -45.10
CA ALA A 674 -31.63 -24.90 -44.63
C ALA A 674 -30.83 -24.21 -45.75
N ALA A 675 -30.86 -24.75 -46.97
CA ALA A 675 -30.25 -24.13 -48.15
C ALA A 675 -30.89 -22.76 -48.45
N ASP A 676 -32.23 -22.70 -48.42
CA ASP A 676 -32.98 -21.45 -48.61
C ASP A 676 -32.58 -20.36 -47.61
N ARG A 677 -32.38 -20.71 -46.32
CA ARG A 677 -31.88 -19.78 -45.31
C ARG A 677 -30.49 -19.23 -45.64
N VAL A 678 -29.57 -20.09 -46.09
CA VAL A 678 -28.22 -19.65 -46.49
C VAL A 678 -28.30 -18.67 -47.65
N LEU A 679 -29.11 -18.97 -48.67
CA LEU A 679 -29.26 -18.12 -49.86
C LEU A 679 -29.90 -16.76 -49.52
N GLN A 680 -30.83 -16.71 -48.56
CA GLN A 680 -31.41 -15.44 -48.07
C GLN A 680 -30.37 -14.54 -47.40
N CYS A 681 -29.39 -15.12 -46.70
CA CYS A 681 -28.32 -14.37 -46.06
C CYS A 681 -27.18 -14.00 -47.03
N ALA A 682 -27.06 -14.70 -48.17
CA ALA A 682 -25.87 -14.60 -49.04
C ALA A 682 -25.58 -13.18 -49.53
N ALA A 683 -26.62 -12.44 -49.93
CA ALA A 683 -26.47 -11.07 -50.45
C ALA A 683 -26.09 -10.07 -49.35
N SER A 684 -26.64 -10.21 -48.13
CA SER A 684 -26.45 -9.23 -47.05
C SER A 684 -25.04 -9.25 -46.47
N VAL A 685 -24.37 -10.41 -46.46
CA VAL A 685 -22.98 -10.56 -45.98
C VAL A 685 -21.95 -10.58 -47.12
N ARG A 686 -22.40 -10.54 -48.38
CA ARG A 686 -21.57 -10.72 -49.60
C ARG A 686 -20.79 -12.04 -49.55
N MET A 687 -21.50 -13.15 -49.34
CA MET A 687 -20.89 -14.47 -49.22
C MET A 687 -20.13 -14.86 -50.50
N HIS A 688 -19.02 -15.58 -50.35
CA HIS A 688 -18.18 -15.95 -51.50
C HIS A 688 -18.98 -16.75 -52.56
N PRO A 689 -18.79 -16.50 -53.88
CA PRO A 689 -19.55 -17.17 -54.93
C PRO A 689 -19.47 -18.70 -54.90
N GLU A 690 -18.31 -19.27 -54.53
CA GLU A 690 -18.16 -20.73 -54.47
C GLU A 690 -19.05 -21.39 -53.41
N VAL A 691 -19.30 -20.72 -52.29
CA VAL A 691 -20.20 -21.20 -51.24
C VAL A 691 -21.64 -21.18 -51.75
N ILE A 692 -22.04 -20.08 -52.42
CA ILE A 692 -23.38 -19.93 -53.01
C ILE A 692 -23.62 -20.99 -54.09
N LEU A 693 -22.66 -21.17 -55.01
CA LEU A 693 -22.73 -22.18 -56.07
C LEU A 693 -22.82 -23.60 -55.50
N SER A 694 -22.06 -23.92 -54.45
CA SER A 694 -22.12 -25.23 -53.77
C SER A 694 -23.51 -25.50 -53.16
N VAL A 695 -24.08 -24.50 -52.47
CA VAL A 695 -25.42 -24.61 -51.87
C VAL A 695 -26.49 -24.73 -52.95
N LEU A 696 -26.43 -23.92 -54.00
CA LEU A 696 -27.35 -23.94 -55.15
C LEU A 696 -27.31 -25.28 -55.88
N ASP A 697 -26.11 -25.78 -56.19
CA ASP A 697 -25.93 -27.04 -56.89
C ASP A 697 -26.55 -28.21 -56.13
N ARG A 698 -26.29 -28.27 -54.81
CA ARG A 698 -26.85 -29.31 -53.94
C ARG A 698 -28.36 -29.19 -53.81
N ALA A 699 -28.88 -27.98 -53.62
CA ALA A 699 -30.32 -27.74 -53.51
C ALA A 699 -31.06 -28.10 -54.80
N ALA A 700 -30.55 -27.69 -55.96
CA ALA A 700 -31.13 -28.01 -57.26
C ALA A 700 -31.08 -29.52 -57.55
N SER A 701 -29.96 -30.18 -57.22
CA SER A 701 -29.82 -31.64 -57.40
C SER A 701 -30.87 -32.41 -56.60
N ILE A 702 -31.12 -32.00 -55.37
CA ILE A 702 -32.10 -32.64 -54.49
C ILE A 702 -33.53 -32.32 -54.93
N ALA A 703 -33.78 -31.09 -55.38
CA ALA A 703 -35.10 -30.66 -55.86
C ALA A 703 -35.57 -31.41 -57.10
N ILE A 704 -34.66 -31.74 -58.02
CA ILE A 704 -34.99 -32.51 -59.23
C ILE A 704 -35.52 -33.90 -58.88
N ASN A 705 -34.99 -34.50 -57.80
CA ASN A 705 -35.35 -35.83 -57.34
C ASN A 705 -36.66 -35.86 -56.53
N LEU A 706 -37.24 -34.70 -56.18
CA LEU A 706 -38.54 -34.62 -55.53
C LEU A 706 -39.68 -34.75 -56.54
N PRO A 707 -40.73 -35.55 -56.23
CA PRO A 707 -42.00 -35.50 -56.95
C PRO A 707 -42.54 -34.06 -57.03
N ARG A 708 -43.12 -33.68 -58.18
CA ARG A 708 -43.66 -32.32 -58.40
C ARG A 708 -44.64 -31.87 -57.30
N SER A 709 -45.40 -32.81 -56.72
CA SER A 709 -46.34 -32.55 -55.62
C SER A 709 -45.67 -32.09 -54.31
N LEU A 710 -44.39 -32.37 -54.11
CA LEU A 710 -43.63 -32.05 -52.89
C LEU A 710 -42.68 -30.87 -53.07
N ARG A 711 -42.58 -30.30 -54.28
CA ARG A 711 -41.69 -29.16 -54.57
C ARG A 711 -42.33 -27.85 -54.08
N PRO A 712 -41.64 -27.06 -53.23
CA PRO A 712 -42.13 -25.75 -52.83
C PRO A 712 -42.28 -24.85 -54.08
N ARG A 713 -43.46 -24.28 -54.30
CA ARG A 713 -43.71 -23.39 -55.46
C ARG A 713 -42.76 -22.18 -55.52
N THR A 714 -42.23 -21.76 -54.38
CA THR A 714 -41.28 -20.65 -54.25
C THR A 714 -39.83 -21.06 -54.47
N LEU A 715 -39.51 -22.35 -54.61
CA LEU A 715 -38.13 -22.83 -54.65
C LEU A 715 -37.39 -22.33 -55.90
N LEU A 716 -37.96 -22.54 -57.08
CA LEU A 716 -37.31 -22.17 -58.34
C LEU A 716 -37.06 -20.65 -58.46
N PRO A 717 -38.05 -19.76 -58.20
CA PRO A 717 -37.79 -18.32 -58.19
C PRO A 717 -36.66 -17.91 -57.24
N ARG A 718 -36.56 -18.56 -56.08
CA ARG A 718 -35.52 -18.27 -55.09
C ARG A 718 -34.13 -18.74 -55.51
N LEU A 719 -34.03 -19.94 -56.09
CA LEU A 719 -32.75 -20.44 -56.61
C LEU A 719 -32.24 -19.58 -57.79
N SER A 720 -33.15 -19.18 -58.70
CA SER A 720 -32.81 -18.27 -59.80
C SER A 720 -32.37 -16.91 -59.28
N SER A 721 -33.14 -16.32 -58.35
CA SER A 721 -32.83 -15.02 -57.75
C SER A 721 -31.49 -15.04 -57.01
N ALA A 722 -31.18 -16.11 -56.27
CA ALA A 722 -29.89 -16.22 -55.59
C ALA A 722 -28.70 -16.32 -56.56
N LEU A 723 -28.88 -17.02 -57.70
CA LEU A 723 -27.87 -17.07 -58.75
C LEU A 723 -27.66 -15.70 -59.42
N GLU A 724 -28.74 -14.97 -59.69
CA GLU A 724 -28.69 -13.61 -60.25
C GLU A 724 -28.03 -12.62 -59.28
N LEU A 725 -28.42 -12.64 -57.99
CA LEU A 725 -27.82 -11.80 -56.95
C LEU A 725 -26.33 -12.10 -56.76
N MET A 726 -25.91 -13.36 -56.88
CA MET A 726 -24.49 -13.73 -56.83
C MET A 726 -23.71 -13.04 -57.96
N PHE A 727 -24.21 -13.10 -59.20
CA PHE A 727 -23.58 -12.45 -60.36
C PHE A 727 -23.61 -10.92 -60.26
N ALA A 728 -24.68 -10.34 -59.71
CA ALA A 728 -24.76 -8.90 -59.47
C ALA A 728 -23.77 -8.42 -58.40
N ALA A 729 -23.56 -9.22 -57.35
CA ALA A 729 -22.66 -8.88 -56.25
C ALA A 729 -21.17 -9.09 -56.57
N HIS A 730 -20.84 -9.94 -57.56
CA HIS A 730 -19.47 -10.32 -57.89
C HIS A 730 -19.21 -10.18 -59.40
N SER A 731 -18.85 -8.96 -59.84
CA SER A 731 -18.48 -8.67 -61.23
C SER A 731 -17.06 -9.12 -61.60
N GLY A 732 -16.23 -9.47 -60.60
CA GLY A 732 -14.89 -10.02 -60.80
C GLY A 732 -14.94 -11.52 -61.12
N ASN A 733 -14.19 -11.94 -62.15
CA ASN A 733 -14.04 -13.35 -62.57
C ASN A 733 -15.32 -14.04 -63.08
N LEU A 734 -16.22 -13.26 -63.71
CA LEU A 734 -17.50 -13.73 -64.26
C LEU A 734 -17.37 -14.96 -65.17
N ALA A 735 -16.28 -15.07 -65.95
CA ALA A 735 -16.07 -16.21 -66.86
C ALA A 735 -15.97 -17.54 -66.10
N SER A 736 -15.16 -17.60 -65.04
CA SER A 736 -14.98 -18.80 -64.21
C SER A 736 -16.28 -19.20 -63.51
N TYR A 737 -16.98 -18.22 -62.91
CA TYR A 737 -18.26 -18.50 -62.25
C TYR A 737 -19.37 -18.88 -63.22
N ASN A 738 -19.37 -18.36 -64.46
CA ASN A 738 -20.31 -18.78 -65.49
C ASN A 738 -20.13 -20.25 -65.88
N VAL A 739 -18.89 -20.74 -65.97
CA VAL A 739 -18.62 -22.16 -66.22
C VAL A 739 -19.17 -23.01 -65.08
N LYS A 740 -18.91 -22.63 -63.82
CA LYS A 740 -19.45 -23.36 -62.64
C LYS A 740 -20.98 -23.26 -62.51
N ALA A 741 -21.59 -22.17 -62.96
CA ALA A 741 -23.04 -21.97 -62.92
C ALA A 741 -23.80 -22.70 -64.04
N ALA A 742 -23.15 -23.05 -65.16
CA ALA A 742 -23.77 -23.75 -66.28
C ALA A 742 -24.52 -25.05 -65.88
N PRO A 743 -23.93 -26.00 -65.13
CA PRO A 743 -24.65 -27.20 -64.68
C PRO A 743 -25.81 -26.88 -63.72
N ILE A 744 -25.70 -25.80 -62.94
CA ILE A 744 -26.79 -25.36 -62.05
C ILE A 744 -27.95 -24.81 -62.89
N ARG A 745 -27.68 -23.99 -63.91
CA ARG A 745 -28.72 -23.49 -64.84
C ARG A 745 -29.44 -24.64 -65.54
N GLU A 746 -28.71 -25.67 -65.98
CA GLU A 746 -29.31 -26.87 -66.55
C GLU A 746 -30.25 -27.57 -65.55
N LYS A 747 -29.82 -27.69 -64.28
CA LYS A 747 -30.66 -28.25 -63.21
C LYS A 747 -31.91 -27.39 -62.95
N LEU A 748 -31.79 -26.06 -62.97
CA LEU A 748 -32.94 -25.14 -62.84
C LEU A 748 -33.90 -25.26 -64.04
N MET A 749 -33.39 -25.43 -65.25
CA MET A 749 -34.20 -25.67 -66.45
C MET A 749 -34.96 -27.00 -66.41
N ARG A 750 -34.44 -28.03 -65.73
CA ARG A 750 -35.17 -29.30 -65.50
C ARG A 750 -36.23 -29.20 -64.39
N LEU A 751 -36.16 -28.16 -63.55
CA LEU A 751 -37.15 -27.90 -62.50
C LEU A 751 -38.37 -27.14 -63.03
N LEU A 752 -38.16 -26.28 -64.03
CA LEU A 752 -39.20 -25.75 -64.93
C LEU A 752 -39.90 -26.93 -65.65
#